data_AF-A0A1S2Y170-F1
#
_entry.id   AF-A0A1S2Y170-F1
#
_cell.length_a   1.000
_cell.length_b   1.000
_cell.length_c   1.000
_cell.angle_alpha   90.00
_cell.angle_beta   90.00
_cell.angle_gamma   90.00
#
_symmetry.space_group_name_H-M   'P 1'
#
loop_
_entity.id
_entity.type
_entity.pdbx_description
1 polymer ?
#
loop_
_entity_poly.entity_id
_entity_poly.type
_entity_poly.pdbx_seq_one_letter_code
_entity_poly.pdbx_strand_id
1 'polypeptide(L)'
;YEFYNEYSKRIGFGIRREYANKSKKDGILTSRRFTCFKEGIRCVDKRGHPVGEHRAETRTGCKARMVISLDRKIGKYKVVDFVAQHNHPLQPPEYVHMIRSHRHISEVQASQIILADESGLRPKDFHEYMSKQVGGIETVGFTRQDLKNYLRTKRKQSLKYGDVDALLMYFKQESENPSFFYEFQMDVDEQITNIFWADAQMINDYGYFGDVITFDTTYKKNKDYRPLGVFVGLNNHRQTIIFGVALLYDETIPSFQWLFETFLKAMGGEKPKTILTDQDAAMAKAISLVVPETFHGLCTWHIRQNALKHVNHLYQKSSQFCLEFEACIDLHEEEAEFLNAWNSLLVEHNVSKDSWLHMIFQLKEKWAWAYVRKTFIAGMRSTQLSESFNADLKNHLKSDLNLVQFFTHFKRVVNGKRNNESEADFESRHKLPRLKMKKARMLVQAGNVYTPKIFEEFQEEYEEYQDTCIKDLKEGLYVVTNYDNTKERIVMGNPMDQKVACDCRKFETHGILCNHALKVLDAMNIKLIPQHYILKRWTRDARLGSNQDWKVKHVELDIKAHFMKRYNELCPRMIKLTNRASESHESYVFLSKVYEESNKIIDDMLAKIYVNEESSRMIHVSISIANDEIDNNLDTLGCAKGIKKRDCSHQNKKRPKSWVEKLARKRNRYSQKKKNRKKI
;
A
#
# COMPACT_ATOMS: atom_id res chain seq x y z
N TYR A 1 23.81 10.00 38.32
CA TYR A 1 23.02 11.04 37.60
C TYR A 1 21.56 10.92 37.98
N GLU A 2 20.96 9.73 37.80
CA GLU A 2 19.57 9.43 38.15
C GLU A 2 19.21 9.87 39.56
N PHE A 3 20.02 9.52 40.57
CA PHE A 3 19.83 9.97 41.96
C PHE A 3 19.57 11.48 42.09
N TYR A 4 20.40 12.32 41.46
CA TYR A 4 20.24 13.78 41.56
C TYR A 4 19.10 14.32 40.70
N ASN A 5 18.76 13.62 39.61
CA ASN A 5 17.60 13.94 38.79
C ASN A 5 16.31 13.61 39.55
N GLU A 6 16.25 12.51 40.30
CA GLU A 6 15.13 12.20 41.18
C GLU A 6 14.99 13.21 42.31
N TYR A 7 16.10 13.55 42.97
CA TYR A 7 16.12 14.63 43.97
C TYR A 7 15.57 15.92 43.38
N SER A 8 16.05 16.33 42.20
CA SER A 8 15.58 17.57 41.58
C SER A 8 14.14 17.49 41.09
N LYS A 9 13.64 16.29 40.76
CA LYS A 9 12.23 16.05 40.43
C LYS A 9 11.35 16.27 41.65
N ARG A 10 11.73 15.73 42.82
CA ARG A 10 10.98 15.93 44.08
C ARG A 10 10.97 17.40 44.53
N ILE A 11 12.08 18.11 44.34
CA ILE A 11 12.22 19.51 44.75
C ILE A 11 11.64 20.50 43.72
N GLY A 12 11.49 20.10 42.46
CA GLY A 12 10.86 20.94 41.42
C GLY A 12 11.84 21.77 40.57
N PHE A 13 13.05 21.27 40.32
CA PHE A 13 14.00 21.90 39.40
C PHE A 13 14.61 20.92 38.39
N GLY A 14 15.16 21.47 37.32
CA GLY A 14 15.88 20.72 36.30
C GLY A 14 17.39 20.76 36.50
N ILE A 15 18.07 19.69 36.08
CA ILE A 15 19.52 19.58 36.18
C ILE A 15 20.19 19.58 34.81
N ARG A 16 21.47 19.97 34.78
CA ARG A 16 22.37 19.85 33.63
C ARG A 16 23.68 19.20 34.07
N ARG A 17 24.36 18.58 33.12
CA ARG A 17 25.72 18.07 33.33
C ARG A 17 26.69 19.15 32.85
N GLU A 18 27.45 19.76 33.75
CA GLU A 18 28.37 20.86 33.43
C GLU A 18 29.70 20.32 32.89
N TYR A 19 30.59 19.85 33.78
CA TYR A 19 31.87 19.26 33.39
C TYR A 19 32.04 17.84 33.93
N ALA A 20 33.01 17.14 33.35
CA ALA A 20 33.45 15.80 33.71
C ALA A 20 34.97 15.75 33.64
N ASN A 21 35.61 15.31 34.72
CA ASN A 21 37.04 15.02 34.72
C ASN A 21 37.22 13.52 34.58
N LYS A 22 38.08 13.09 33.66
CA LYS A 22 38.48 11.69 33.48
C LYS A 22 39.97 11.55 33.75
N SER A 23 40.38 10.41 34.31
CA SER A 23 41.79 10.05 34.46
C SER A 23 42.44 9.97 33.08
N LYS A 24 43.57 10.65 32.88
CA LYS A 24 44.34 10.56 31.65
C LYS A 24 44.99 9.18 31.43
N LYS A 25 45.16 8.38 32.49
CA LYS A 25 45.77 7.04 32.44
C LYS A 25 44.76 5.94 32.12
N ASP A 26 43.60 5.99 32.76
CA ASP A 26 42.64 4.85 32.78
C ASP A 26 41.30 5.18 32.10
N GLY A 27 41.10 6.43 31.67
CA GLY A 27 39.83 6.91 31.09
C GLY A 27 38.65 6.99 32.06
N ILE A 28 38.81 6.51 33.30
CA ILE A 28 37.76 6.48 34.33
C ILE A 28 37.37 7.90 34.76
N LEU A 29 36.07 8.15 34.90
CA LEU A 29 35.50 9.41 35.38
C LEU A 29 35.92 9.66 36.84
N THR A 30 36.77 10.66 37.09
CA THR A 30 37.27 11.01 38.42
C THR A 30 36.35 11.96 39.15
N SER A 31 35.73 12.92 38.46
CA SER A 31 34.71 13.79 39.06
C SER A 31 33.68 14.31 38.05
N ARG A 32 32.49 14.64 38.52
CA ARG A 32 31.40 15.19 37.69
C ARG A 32 30.62 16.24 38.46
N ARG A 33 30.25 17.33 37.78
CA ARG A 33 29.39 18.37 38.34
C ARG A 33 28.04 18.41 37.65
N PHE A 34 26.99 18.42 38.47
CA PHE A 34 25.60 18.59 38.08
C PHE A 34 25.09 19.92 38.64
N THR A 35 24.37 20.69 37.83
CA THR A 35 23.99 22.05 38.20
C THR A 35 22.54 22.34 37.82
N CYS A 36 21.95 23.35 38.44
CA CYS A 36 20.62 23.81 38.08
C CYS A 36 20.56 24.22 36.60
N PHE A 37 19.43 23.95 35.96
CA PHE A 37 19.21 24.37 34.57
C PHE A 37 19.24 25.89 34.38
N LYS A 38 19.04 26.70 35.44
CA LYS A 38 19.15 28.17 35.45
C LYS A 38 20.52 28.71 35.87
N GLU A 39 21.52 27.84 36.11
CA GLU A 39 22.88 28.29 36.44
C GLU A 39 23.51 29.10 35.31
N GLY A 40 24.35 30.07 35.68
CA GLY A 40 25.11 30.92 34.76
C GLY A 40 24.29 32.11 34.28
N ILE A 41 24.93 32.96 33.48
CA ILE A 41 24.34 34.14 32.85
C ILE A 41 24.51 33.95 31.34
N ARG A 42 23.52 34.33 30.54
CA ARG A 42 23.65 34.26 29.09
C ARG A 42 24.65 35.32 28.62
N CYS A 43 25.63 34.88 27.86
CA CYS A 43 26.57 35.78 27.19
C CYS A 43 25.84 36.61 26.13
N VAL A 44 26.32 37.84 25.90
CA VAL A 44 25.81 38.73 24.86
C VAL A 44 25.78 38.01 23.51
N ASP A 45 24.66 38.10 22.79
CA ASP A 45 24.48 37.44 21.49
C ASP A 45 25.44 38.06 20.46
N LYS A 46 26.46 37.32 20.03
CA LYS A 46 27.53 37.82 19.14
C LYS A 46 27.14 37.84 17.65
N ARG A 47 25.87 37.64 17.31
CA ARG A 47 25.39 37.53 15.91
C ARG A 47 24.98 38.92 15.39
N GLY A 48 25.62 39.37 14.29
CA GLY A 48 25.48 40.72 13.71
C GLY A 48 24.24 40.96 12.83
N HIS A 49 23.18 40.16 12.95
CA HIS A 49 21.96 40.32 12.16
C HIS A 49 20.73 40.36 13.08
N PRO A 50 19.71 41.19 12.78
CA PRO A 50 18.48 41.23 13.57
C PRO A 50 17.79 39.86 13.50
N VAL A 51 17.70 39.18 14.64
CA VAL A 51 16.89 37.96 14.76
C VAL A 51 15.50 38.40 15.19
N GLY A 52 14.46 38.05 14.43
CA GLY A 52 13.09 38.55 14.64
C GLY A 52 12.55 38.39 16.07
N GLU A 53 12.94 37.33 16.79
CA GLU A 53 12.65 37.16 18.22
C GLU A 53 13.81 36.48 18.96
N HIS A 54 14.26 37.06 20.06
CA HIS A 54 15.24 36.41 20.95
C HIS A 54 14.56 35.31 21.78
N ARG A 55 15.24 34.17 21.94
CA ARG A 55 14.80 33.14 22.90
C ARG A 55 14.71 33.74 24.31
N ALA A 56 13.66 33.39 25.04
CA ALA A 56 13.45 33.81 26.42
C ALA A 56 14.66 33.49 27.31
N GLU A 57 14.98 34.42 28.21
CA GLU A 57 16.07 34.29 29.17
C GLU A 57 15.70 33.30 30.28
N THR A 58 16.45 32.20 30.39
CA THR A 58 16.19 31.17 31.42
C THR A 58 17.28 31.12 32.49
N ARG A 59 18.34 31.91 32.35
CA ARG A 59 19.55 31.90 33.18
C ARG A 59 19.43 32.96 34.26
N THR A 60 19.61 32.58 35.53
CA THR A 60 19.50 33.51 36.67
C THR A 60 20.78 33.57 37.50
N GLY A 61 21.86 32.92 37.07
CA GLY A 61 23.07 32.77 37.89
C GLY A 61 22.87 31.83 39.08
N CYS A 62 21.90 30.91 39.02
CA CYS A 62 21.63 29.97 40.11
C CYS A 62 22.88 29.15 40.47
N LYS A 63 23.22 29.05 41.76
CA LYS A 63 24.41 28.33 42.26
C LYS A 63 24.12 26.90 42.72
N ALA A 64 22.86 26.46 42.69
CA ALA A 64 22.47 25.12 43.11
C ALA A 64 23.16 24.04 42.25
N ARG A 65 23.83 23.10 42.93
CA ARG A 65 24.70 22.10 42.29
C ARG A 65 25.01 20.92 43.18
N MET A 66 25.47 19.84 42.56
CA MET A 66 26.04 18.66 43.22
C MET A 66 27.30 18.23 42.47
N VAL A 67 28.40 18.05 43.19
CA VAL A 67 29.67 17.55 42.65
C VAL A 67 29.95 16.18 43.26
N ILE A 68 30.27 15.22 42.39
CA ILE A 68 30.73 13.88 42.80
C ILE A 68 32.20 13.68 42.44
N SER A 69 32.92 12.95 43.28
CA SER A 69 34.31 12.53 43.05
C SER A 69 34.47 11.05 43.36
N LEU A 70 35.27 10.35 42.55
CA LEU A 70 35.61 8.95 42.77
C LEU A 70 36.60 8.85 43.91
N ASP A 71 36.26 8.07 44.93
CA ASP A 71 37.19 7.64 45.95
C ASP A 71 37.92 6.37 45.49
N ARG A 72 39.18 6.50 45.09
CA ARG A 72 39.97 5.38 44.55
C ARG A 72 40.25 4.29 45.59
N LYS A 73 40.14 4.57 46.88
CA LYS A 73 40.36 3.56 47.94
C LYS A 73 39.15 2.64 48.11
N ILE A 74 37.95 3.18 47.90
CA ILE A 74 36.67 2.49 48.15
C ILE A 74 36.01 2.04 46.82
N GLY A 75 36.47 2.58 45.68
CA GLY A 75 35.89 2.31 44.37
C GLY A 75 34.50 2.93 44.17
N LYS A 76 34.06 3.84 45.07
CA LYS A 76 32.73 4.47 45.05
C LYS A 76 32.82 5.98 44.82
N TYR A 77 31.78 6.54 44.21
CA TYR A 77 31.63 7.99 44.09
C TYR A 77 31.06 8.58 45.39
N LYS A 78 31.68 9.64 45.89
CA LYS A 78 31.18 10.44 47.02
C LYS A 78 30.77 11.84 46.56
N VAL A 79 29.75 12.40 47.20
CA VAL A 79 29.37 13.79 47.01
C VAL A 79 30.37 14.65 47.77
N VAL A 80 31.04 15.58 47.07
CA VAL A 80 32.09 16.45 47.64
C VAL A 80 31.66 17.90 47.79
N ASP A 81 30.62 18.32 47.06
CA ASP A 81 30.02 19.66 47.16
C ASP A 81 28.54 19.56 46.83
N PHE A 82 27.71 20.22 47.63
CA PHE A 82 26.26 20.25 47.45
C PHE A 82 25.71 21.60 47.90
N VAL A 83 25.06 22.30 46.98
CA VAL A 83 24.39 23.58 47.23
C VAL A 83 22.92 23.41 46.90
N ALA A 84 22.07 23.49 47.92
CA ALA A 84 20.63 23.31 47.80
C ALA A 84 19.87 24.61 47.46
N GLN A 85 20.44 25.78 47.78
CA GLN A 85 19.74 27.06 47.67
C GLN A 85 19.57 27.50 46.22
N HIS A 86 18.34 27.86 45.87
CA HIS A 86 17.97 28.42 44.57
C HIS A 86 17.69 29.92 44.68
N ASN A 87 17.97 30.67 43.61
CA ASN A 87 17.68 32.10 43.52
C ASN A 87 16.47 32.40 42.60
N HIS A 88 15.63 31.40 42.39
CA HIS A 88 14.46 31.49 41.53
C HIS A 88 13.36 30.56 42.08
N PRO A 89 12.09 30.83 41.75
CA PRO A 89 10.99 29.93 42.08
C PRO A 89 11.22 28.53 41.51
N LEU A 90 10.87 27.52 42.29
CA LEU A 90 10.82 26.12 41.90
C LEU A 90 9.46 25.81 41.26
N GLN A 91 9.39 24.78 40.43
CA GLN A 91 8.14 24.39 39.79
C GLN A 91 7.26 23.60 40.77
N PRO A 92 5.93 23.88 40.81
CA PRO A 92 4.99 23.04 41.54
C PRO A 92 5.02 21.59 41.05
N PRO A 93 4.71 20.59 41.91
CA PRO A 93 4.72 19.17 41.57
C PRO A 93 3.98 18.83 40.26
N GLU A 94 2.86 19.50 40.00
CA GLU A 94 2.02 19.36 38.80
C GLU A 94 2.77 19.64 37.50
N TYR A 95 3.78 20.53 37.50
CA TYR A 95 4.48 20.98 36.29
C TYR A 95 5.89 20.40 36.14
N VAL A 96 6.36 19.64 37.13
CA VAL A 96 7.72 19.07 37.12
C VAL A 96 7.97 18.19 35.91
N HIS A 97 6.94 17.48 35.42
CA HIS A 97 7.02 16.62 34.24
C HIS A 97 7.36 17.39 32.94
N MET A 98 7.19 18.71 32.90
CA MET A 98 7.54 19.55 31.75
C MET A 98 9.02 19.93 31.71
N ILE A 99 9.74 19.77 32.83
CA ILE A 99 11.15 20.11 32.94
C ILE A 99 11.98 19.16 32.06
N ARG A 100 12.87 19.70 31.24
CA ARG A 100 13.61 18.94 30.22
C ARG A 100 14.43 17.77 30.76
N SER A 101 15.02 17.88 31.95
CA SER A 101 15.81 16.78 32.55
C SER A 101 14.96 15.60 33.01
N HIS A 102 13.67 15.82 33.22
CA HIS A 102 12.70 14.80 33.67
C HIS A 102 11.98 14.14 32.50
N ARG A 103 12.11 14.72 31.30
CA ARG A 103 11.51 14.20 30.08
C ARG A 103 12.45 13.23 29.39
N HIS A 104 12.00 12.00 29.20
CA HIS A 104 12.73 10.99 28.45
C HIS A 104 11.74 10.04 27.77
N ILE A 105 12.14 9.52 26.62
CA ILE A 105 11.42 8.45 25.93
C ILE A 105 12.18 7.17 26.27
N SER A 106 11.53 6.25 26.97
CA SER A 106 12.11 4.93 27.26
C SER A 106 12.20 4.07 26.00
N GLU A 107 12.96 2.97 26.06
CA GLU A 107 13.10 2.05 24.93
C GLU A 107 11.77 1.38 24.53
N VAL A 108 10.95 1.02 25.53
CA VAL A 108 9.60 0.50 25.33
C VAL A 108 8.71 1.53 24.65
N GLN A 109 8.73 2.78 25.14
CA GLN A 109 7.97 3.87 24.53
C GLN A 109 8.46 4.17 23.11
N ALA A 110 9.77 4.13 22.86
CA ALA A 110 10.36 4.28 21.54
C ALA A 110 9.83 3.23 20.54
N SER A 111 9.76 1.96 20.97
CA SER A 111 9.24 0.87 20.15
C SER A 111 7.75 1.07 19.83
N GLN A 112 6.95 1.47 20.82
CA GLN A 112 5.53 1.81 20.61
C GLN A 112 5.34 3.02 19.69
N ILE A 113 6.20 4.03 19.80
CA ILE A 113 6.20 5.21 18.91
C ILE A 113 6.47 4.80 17.46
N ILE A 114 7.46 3.94 17.24
CA ILE A 114 7.82 3.45 15.90
C ILE A 114 6.64 2.66 15.33
N LEU A 115 6.11 1.68 16.08
CA LEU A 115 4.95 0.90 15.66
C LEU A 115 3.72 1.77 15.36
N ALA A 116 3.50 2.82 16.14
CA ALA A 116 2.41 3.78 15.92
C ALA A 116 2.60 4.59 14.63
N ASP A 117 3.81 5.09 14.34
CA ASP A 117 4.13 5.78 13.07
C ASP A 117 3.99 4.80 11.89
N GLU A 118 4.48 3.57 12.06
CA GLU A 118 4.35 2.43 11.15
C GLU A 118 2.94 1.86 11.03
N SER A 119 2.00 2.28 11.88
CA SER A 119 0.56 2.03 11.74
C SER A 119 -0.19 3.26 11.20
N GLY A 120 0.47 4.42 11.10
CA GLY A 120 -0.10 5.66 10.55
C GLY A 120 -0.85 6.51 11.56
N LEU A 121 -0.70 6.21 12.84
CA LEU A 121 -1.24 7.04 13.91
C LEU A 121 -0.57 8.41 13.86
N ARG A 122 -1.37 9.47 13.89
CA ARG A 122 -0.80 10.81 13.97
C ARG A 122 -0.12 10.94 15.34
N PRO A 123 1.05 11.59 15.44
CA PRO A 123 1.75 11.76 16.72
C PRO A 123 0.88 12.37 17.82
N LYS A 124 -0.10 13.21 17.45
CA LYS A 124 -1.08 13.77 18.39
C LYS A 124 -1.97 12.68 18.99
N ASP A 125 -2.53 11.81 18.15
CA ASP A 125 -3.48 10.78 18.55
C ASP A 125 -2.78 9.71 19.40
N PHE A 126 -1.55 9.33 19.01
CA PHE A 126 -0.74 8.40 19.80
C PHE A 126 -0.36 8.98 21.17
N HIS A 127 0.04 10.25 21.23
CA HIS A 127 0.34 10.90 22.52
C HIS A 127 -0.88 10.97 23.44
N GLU A 128 -2.07 11.22 22.87
CA GLU A 128 -3.34 11.17 23.63
C GLU A 128 -3.67 9.76 24.12
N TYR A 129 -3.47 8.74 23.28
CA TYR A 129 -3.65 7.34 23.67
C TYR A 129 -2.73 6.96 24.84
N MET A 130 -1.43 7.25 24.73
CA MET A 130 -0.46 7.00 25.79
C MET A 130 -0.84 7.73 27.08
N SER A 131 -1.26 8.98 26.97
CA SER A 131 -1.71 9.77 28.12
C SER A 131 -2.89 9.13 28.85
N LYS A 132 -3.89 8.62 28.13
CA LYS A 132 -5.01 7.90 28.75
C LYS A 132 -4.55 6.58 29.40
N GLN A 133 -3.62 5.87 28.75
CA GLN A 133 -3.11 4.59 29.26
C GLN A 133 -2.35 4.74 30.58
N VAL A 134 -1.54 5.79 30.73
CA VAL A 134 -0.76 6.05 31.95
C VAL A 134 -1.48 6.96 32.97
N GLY A 135 -2.76 7.27 32.73
CA GLY A 135 -3.60 8.01 33.67
C GLY A 135 -3.43 9.54 33.68
N GLY A 136 -2.81 10.14 32.67
CA GLY A 136 -2.57 11.58 32.63
C GLY A 136 -1.52 12.00 31.60
N ILE A 137 -1.35 13.30 31.33
CA ILE A 137 -0.27 13.79 30.45
C ILE A 137 1.04 13.88 31.25
N GLU A 138 0.91 14.17 32.54
CA GLU A 138 1.95 14.32 33.52
C GLU A 138 2.73 13.04 33.79
N THR A 139 2.11 11.88 33.60
CA THR A 139 2.69 10.55 33.79
C THR A 139 3.37 9.98 32.55
N VAL A 140 3.12 10.54 31.35
CA VAL A 140 3.68 10.03 30.07
C VAL A 140 5.20 10.09 30.04
N GLY A 141 5.79 11.08 30.71
CA GLY A 141 7.25 11.26 30.75
C GLY A 141 7.85 11.96 29.53
N PHE A 142 7.05 12.31 28.51
CA PHE A 142 7.49 13.12 27.36
C PHE A 142 6.36 13.95 26.75
N THR A 143 6.73 15.05 26.08
CA THR A 143 5.76 15.95 25.43
C THR A 143 5.52 15.57 23.97
N ARG A 144 4.43 16.12 23.39
CA ARG A 144 4.18 16.06 21.94
C ARG A 144 5.36 16.56 21.10
N GLN A 145 6.10 17.56 21.60
CA GLN A 145 7.26 18.08 20.88
C GLN A 145 8.44 17.11 20.93
N ASP A 146 8.63 16.41 22.05
CA ASP A 146 9.67 15.38 22.19
C ASP A 146 9.38 14.21 21.25
N LEU A 147 8.13 13.77 21.15
CA LEU A 147 7.69 12.76 20.20
C LEU A 147 8.01 13.17 18.74
N LYS A 148 7.66 14.40 18.35
CA LYS A 148 7.99 14.94 17.03
C LYS A 148 9.50 14.99 16.79
N ASN A 149 10.27 15.41 17.80
CA ASN A 149 11.72 15.49 17.72
C ASN A 149 12.36 14.10 17.60
N TYR A 150 11.83 13.10 18.32
CA TYR A 150 12.26 11.71 18.26
C TYR A 150 12.04 11.14 16.87
N LEU A 151 10.82 11.21 16.34
CA LEU A 151 10.51 10.76 14.98
C LEU A 151 11.36 11.49 13.94
N ARG A 152 11.57 12.80 14.09
CA ARG A 152 12.47 13.56 13.21
C ARG A 152 13.92 13.06 13.30
N THR A 153 14.40 12.73 14.49
CA THR A 153 15.77 12.24 14.69
C THR A 153 15.92 10.83 14.12
N LYS A 154 14.96 9.94 14.34
CA LYS A 154 14.92 8.61 13.73
C LYS A 154 14.88 8.68 12.21
N ARG A 155 14.04 9.55 11.64
CA ARG A 155 14.02 9.81 10.19
C ARG A 155 15.35 10.35 9.66
N LYS A 156 16.05 11.19 10.43
CA LYS A 156 17.40 11.65 10.06
C LYS A 156 18.44 10.55 10.16
N GLN A 157 18.32 9.63 11.12
CA GLN A 157 19.20 8.47 11.25
C GLN A 157 18.97 7.46 10.13
N SER A 158 17.72 7.21 9.74
CA SER A 158 17.42 6.36 8.57
C SER A 158 17.91 6.98 7.25
N LEU A 159 18.06 8.32 7.20
CA LEU A 159 18.66 9.04 6.07
C LEU A 159 20.20 9.12 6.12
N LYS A 160 20.85 8.63 7.20
CA LYS A 160 22.33 8.57 7.26
C LYS A 160 22.89 7.40 6.46
N TYR A 161 22.14 6.30 6.45
CA TYR A 161 22.29 5.21 5.49
C TYR A 161 21.74 5.74 4.17
N GLY A 162 22.48 5.65 3.07
CA GLY A 162 22.03 6.20 1.79
C GLY A 162 20.70 5.57 1.36
N ASP A 163 20.05 6.14 0.34
CA ASP A 163 18.81 5.55 -0.20
C ASP A 163 19.00 4.08 -0.65
N VAL A 164 20.21 3.72 -1.08
CA VAL A 164 20.63 2.34 -1.43
C VAL A 164 20.66 1.43 -0.21
N ASP A 165 21.30 1.83 0.88
CA ASP A 165 21.37 1.03 2.11
C ASP A 165 19.97 0.79 2.70
N ALA A 166 19.09 1.79 2.61
CA ALA A 166 17.71 1.67 3.04
C ALA A 166 16.90 0.66 2.21
N LEU A 167 17.11 0.63 0.89
CA LEU A 167 16.56 -0.40 0.01
C LEU A 167 17.13 -1.77 0.36
N LEU A 168 18.44 -1.86 0.60
CA LEU A 168 19.12 -3.11 0.93
C LEU A 168 18.60 -3.70 2.24
N MET A 169 18.41 -2.87 3.27
CA MET A 169 17.79 -3.33 4.52
C MET A 169 16.34 -3.79 4.31
N TYR A 170 15.56 -3.08 3.51
CA TYR A 170 14.16 -3.45 3.24
C TYR A 170 14.08 -4.80 2.50
N PHE A 171 14.78 -4.94 1.38
CA PHE A 171 14.73 -6.17 0.59
C PHE A 171 15.41 -7.34 1.30
N LYS A 172 16.47 -7.11 2.08
CA LYS A 172 17.06 -8.16 2.92
C LYS A 172 16.05 -8.69 3.95
N GLN A 173 15.31 -7.79 4.60
CA GLN A 173 14.27 -8.18 5.55
C GLN A 173 13.11 -8.93 4.88
N GLU A 174 12.66 -8.50 3.70
CA GLU A 174 11.56 -9.16 2.99
C GLU A 174 12.01 -10.47 2.30
N SER A 175 13.30 -10.60 1.95
CA SER A 175 13.90 -11.81 1.37
C SER A 175 14.06 -12.98 2.36
N GLU A 176 13.74 -12.76 3.64
CA GLU A 176 13.53 -13.87 4.60
C GLU A 176 12.41 -14.81 4.11
N ASN A 177 11.47 -14.31 3.31
CA ASN A 177 10.53 -15.13 2.58
C ASN A 177 11.15 -15.60 1.24
N PRO A 178 11.35 -16.91 1.03
CA PRO A 178 12.01 -17.44 -0.17
C PRO A 178 11.24 -17.20 -1.47
N SER A 179 9.98 -16.79 -1.39
CA SER A 179 9.12 -16.50 -2.55
C SER A 179 8.95 -14.99 -2.81
N PHE A 180 9.69 -14.13 -2.10
CA PHE A 180 9.75 -12.71 -2.41
C PHE A 180 10.72 -12.47 -3.59
N PHE A 181 10.25 -11.84 -4.66
CA PHE A 181 11.04 -11.55 -5.85
C PHE A 181 11.36 -10.05 -5.94
N TYR A 182 12.60 -9.71 -6.28
CA TYR A 182 13.00 -8.35 -6.61
C TYR A 182 14.15 -8.35 -7.62
N GLU A 183 14.24 -7.29 -8.40
CA GLU A 183 15.31 -7.10 -9.38
C GLU A 183 15.62 -5.61 -9.56
N PHE A 184 16.89 -5.31 -9.81
CA PHE A 184 17.40 -3.97 -10.03
C PHE A 184 17.98 -3.85 -11.43
N GLN A 185 17.72 -2.73 -12.09
CA GLN A 185 18.48 -2.31 -13.26
C GLN A 185 19.48 -1.25 -12.86
N MET A 186 20.72 -1.38 -13.33
CA MET A 186 21.77 -0.38 -13.17
C MET A 186 22.15 0.22 -14.51
N ASP A 187 22.70 1.44 -14.48
CA ASP A 187 23.37 2.03 -15.63
C ASP A 187 24.88 1.74 -15.63
N VAL A 188 25.58 2.32 -16.61
CA VAL A 188 27.02 2.21 -16.79
C VAL A 188 27.84 2.79 -15.62
N ASP A 189 27.24 3.65 -14.81
CA ASP A 189 27.86 4.27 -13.63
C ASP A 189 27.54 3.49 -12.34
N GLU A 190 27.00 2.27 -12.46
CA GLU A 190 26.55 1.41 -11.36
C GLU A 190 25.50 2.11 -10.48
N GLN A 191 24.68 2.99 -11.06
CA GLN A 191 23.57 3.63 -10.39
C GLN A 191 22.25 2.92 -10.69
N ILE A 192 21.44 2.71 -9.65
CA ILE A 192 20.14 2.05 -9.78
C ILE A 192 19.19 2.94 -10.59
N THR A 193 18.77 2.45 -11.75
CA THR A 193 17.80 3.09 -12.64
C THR A 193 16.41 2.56 -12.36
N ASN A 194 16.18 1.25 -12.35
CA ASN A 194 14.84 0.70 -12.17
C ASN A 194 14.82 -0.34 -11.04
N ILE A 195 13.70 -0.43 -10.33
CA ILE A 195 13.50 -1.37 -9.22
C ILE A 195 12.16 -2.06 -9.43
N PHE A 196 12.12 -3.39 -9.41
CA PHE A 196 10.89 -4.18 -9.42
C PHE A 196 10.85 -5.07 -8.19
N TRP A 197 9.65 -5.26 -7.63
CA TRP A 197 9.42 -6.25 -6.58
C TRP A 197 8.00 -6.82 -6.60
N ALA A 198 7.87 -8.06 -6.16
CA ALA A 198 6.63 -8.78 -5.94
C ALA A 198 6.78 -9.72 -4.74
N ASP A 199 5.83 -9.70 -3.80
CA ASP A 199 5.84 -10.69 -2.73
C ASP A 199 5.21 -12.02 -3.17
N ALA A 200 5.40 -13.06 -2.36
CA ALA A 200 4.92 -14.41 -2.64
C ALA A 200 3.42 -14.47 -3.00
N GLN A 201 2.60 -13.68 -2.31
CA GLN A 201 1.16 -13.68 -2.54
C GLN A 201 0.83 -12.98 -3.86
N MET A 202 1.52 -11.89 -4.23
CA MET A 202 1.35 -11.22 -5.52
C MET A 202 1.65 -12.16 -6.70
N ILE A 203 2.70 -12.97 -6.58
CA ILE A 203 3.09 -13.97 -7.59
C ILE A 203 2.01 -15.08 -7.67
N ASN A 204 1.58 -15.61 -6.54
CA ASN A 204 0.52 -16.63 -6.51
C ASN A 204 -0.82 -16.09 -7.06
N ASP A 205 -1.16 -14.85 -6.73
CA ASP A 205 -2.38 -14.19 -7.24
C ASP A 205 -2.36 -14.09 -8.76
N TYR A 206 -1.18 -13.88 -9.37
CA TYR A 206 -1.02 -13.88 -10.81
C TYR A 206 -1.32 -15.26 -11.41
N GLY A 207 -0.88 -16.35 -10.78
CA GLY A 207 -1.22 -17.71 -11.23
C GLY A 207 -2.73 -18.00 -11.28
N TYR A 208 -3.53 -17.35 -10.43
CA TYR A 208 -5.00 -17.53 -10.42
C TYR A 208 -5.74 -16.52 -11.32
N PHE A 209 -5.26 -15.29 -11.40
CA PHE A 209 -6.00 -14.14 -11.94
C PHE A 209 -5.22 -13.28 -12.94
N GLY A 210 -4.03 -13.74 -13.36
CA GLY A 210 -3.11 -13.04 -14.25
C GLY A 210 -3.46 -13.11 -15.74
N ASP A 211 -4.61 -13.70 -16.08
CA ASP A 211 -5.09 -13.80 -17.46
C ASP A 211 -5.44 -12.42 -18.08
N VAL A 212 -5.88 -11.47 -17.26
CA VAL A 212 -6.10 -10.08 -17.65
C VAL A 212 -5.44 -9.15 -16.65
N ILE A 213 -4.54 -8.30 -17.14
CA ILE A 213 -3.84 -7.33 -16.30
C ILE A 213 -4.00 -5.91 -16.82
N THR A 214 -3.94 -4.96 -15.90
CA THR A 214 -3.83 -3.53 -16.18
C THR A 214 -2.48 -3.04 -15.66
N PHE A 215 -1.83 -2.16 -16.42
CA PHE A 215 -0.58 -1.53 -16.02
C PHE A 215 -0.66 -0.02 -16.25
N ASP A 216 -0.23 0.74 -15.25
CA ASP A 216 -0.32 2.20 -15.26
C ASP A 216 0.84 2.82 -14.45
N THR A 217 1.42 3.91 -14.97
CA THR A 217 2.47 4.69 -14.30
C THR A 217 1.87 5.93 -13.61
N THR A 218 1.23 5.69 -12.48
CA THR A 218 0.26 6.64 -11.91
C THR A 218 0.86 7.76 -11.07
N TYR A 219 2.04 7.52 -10.48
CA TYR A 219 2.57 8.36 -9.41
C TYR A 219 3.97 8.88 -9.73
N LYS A 220 4.09 10.20 -9.96
CA LYS A 220 5.35 10.94 -10.06
C LYS A 220 5.45 11.93 -8.89
N LYS A 221 5.59 11.43 -7.66
CA LYS A 221 5.78 12.32 -6.49
C LYS A 221 6.69 11.75 -5.40
N ASN A 222 7.66 10.91 -5.72
CA ASN A 222 8.83 10.86 -4.82
C ASN A 222 9.64 12.16 -5.02
N LYS A 223 10.52 12.52 -4.08
CA LYS A 223 11.42 13.69 -4.22
C LYS A 223 12.23 13.66 -5.51
N ASP A 224 12.45 12.46 -6.06
CA ASP A 224 13.18 12.21 -7.31
C ASP A 224 12.27 12.07 -8.55
N TYR A 225 10.96 12.31 -8.42
CA TYR A 225 9.97 12.25 -9.52
C TYR A 225 9.95 10.95 -10.34
N ARG A 226 10.34 9.83 -9.70
CA ARG A 226 10.33 8.49 -10.29
C ARG A 226 8.89 8.01 -10.58
N PRO A 227 8.59 7.52 -11.80
CA PRO A 227 7.32 6.87 -12.11
C PRO A 227 7.14 5.59 -11.30
N LEU A 228 6.01 5.47 -10.62
CA LEU A 228 5.56 4.23 -9.99
C LEU A 228 4.67 3.46 -10.97
N GLY A 229 5.17 2.33 -11.47
CA GLY A 229 4.41 1.37 -12.27
C GLY A 229 3.82 0.28 -11.39
N VAL A 230 2.56 -0.10 -11.62
CA VAL A 230 1.87 -1.14 -10.83
C VAL A 230 1.10 -2.07 -11.76
N PHE A 231 1.31 -3.36 -11.61
CA PHE A 231 0.56 -4.42 -12.27
C PHE A 231 -0.65 -4.82 -11.42
N VAL A 232 -1.83 -4.76 -12.02
CA VAL A 232 -3.11 -4.88 -11.30
C VAL A 232 -4.09 -5.78 -12.04
N GLY A 233 -4.85 -6.59 -11.30
CA GLY A 233 -5.92 -7.44 -11.83
C GLY A 233 -7.20 -7.43 -10.98
N LEU A 234 -8.10 -8.39 -11.25
CA LEU A 234 -9.33 -8.61 -10.50
C LEU A 234 -9.35 -10.04 -9.96
N ASN A 235 -9.68 -10.19 -8.68
CA ASN A 235 -10.00 -11.52 -8.12
C ASN A 235 -11.42 -11.97 -8.51
N ASN A 236 -11.75 -13.17 -8.06
CA ASN A 236 -13.08 -13.77 -8.17
C ASN A 236 -14.21 -12.93 -7.53
N HIS A 237 -13.92 -11.93 -6.69
CA HIS A 237 -14.90 -11.00 -6.11
C HIS A 237 -15.01 -9.65 -6.84
N ARG A 238 -14.31 -9.49 -7.97
CA ARG A 238 -14.15 -8.20 -8.69
C ARG A 238 -13.49 -7.12 -7.84
N GLN A 239 -12.61 -7.50 -6.94
CA GLN A 239 -11.75 -6.59 -6.19
C GLN A 239 -10.37 -6.51 -6.83
N THR A 240 -9.74 -5.34 -6.71
CA THR A 240 -8.40 -5.07 -7.23
C THR A 240 -7.33 -5.90 -6.52
N ILE A 241 -6.54 -6.65 -7.27
CA ILE A 241 -5.30 -7.31 -6.78
C ILE A 241 -4.08 -6.64 -7.40
N ILE A 242 -2.94 -6.69 -6.71
CA ILE A 242 -1.65 -6.20 -7.20
C ILE A 242 -0.74 -7.40 -7.45
N PHE A 243 -0.18 -7.51 -8.66
CA PHE A 243 0.72 -8.60 -9.04
C PHE A 243 2.20 -8.23 -8.94
N GLY A 244 2.52 -6.94 -8.94
CA GLY A 244 3.90 -6.49 -8.84
C GLY A 244 4.00 -4.98 -8.99
N VAL A 245 5.11 -4.42 -8.54
CA VAL A 245 5.32 -2.96 -8.53
C VAL A 245 6.73 -2.63 -8.96
N ALA A 246 6.86 -1.49 -9.65
CA ALA A 246 8.14 -0.95 -10.06
C ALA A 246 8.29 0.54 -9.78
N LEU A 247 9.51 0.94 -9.40
CA LEU A 247 9.98 2.31 -9.40
C LEU A 247 10.92 2.50 -10.58
N LEU A 248 10.48 3.24 -11.58
CA LEU A 248 11.25 3.49 -12.80
C LEU A 248 12.05 4.79 -12.70
N TYR A 249 13.14 4.89 -13.45
CA TYR A 249 13.87 6.15 -13.66
C TYR A 249 13.11 7.05 -14.64
N ASP A 250 12.67 6.47 -15.76
CA ASP A 250 11.96 7.14 -16.83
C ASP A 250 10.89 6.23 -17.47
N GLU A 251 10.13 6.80 -18.41
CA GLU A 251 9.08 6.10 -19.18
C GLU A 251 9.59 5.95 -20.62
N THR A 252 10.72 5.27 -20.78
CA THR A 252 11.33 4.99 -22.09
C THR A 252 11.11 3.54 -22.51
N ILE A 253 11.30 3.24 -23.81
CA ILE A 253 11.15 1.88 -24.34
C ILE A 253 12.06 0.89 -23.60
N PRO A 254 13.38 1.15 -23.39
CA PRO A 254 14.24 0.23 -22.67
C PRO A 254 13.82 -0.01 -21.22
N SER A 255 13.37 1.03 -20.51
CA SER A 255 12.88 0.90 -19.12
C SER A 255 11.62 0.04 -19.04
N PHE A 256 10.67 0.21 -19.96
CA PHE A 256 9.47 -0.63 -20.00
C PHE A 256 9.75 -2.04 -20.49
N GLN A 257 10.67 -2.22 -21.43
CA GLN A 257 11.08 -3.54 -21.89
C GLN A 257 11.69 -4.34 -20.72
N TRP A 258 12.67 -3.77 -20.02
CA TRP A 258 13.24 -4.37 -18.81
C TRP A 258 12.15 -4.70 -17.79
N LEU A 259 11.21 -3.77 -17.56
CA LEU A 259 10.13 -3.98 -16.60
C LEU A 259 9.24 -5.17 -16.98
N PHE A 260 8.78 -5.26 -18.23
CA PHE A 260 7.90 -6.34 -18.66
C PHE A 260 8.63 -7.69 -18.68
N GLU A 261 9.90 -7.73 -19.09
CA GLU A 261 10.74 -8.93 -19.04
C GLU A 261 10.93 -9.40 -17.59
N THR A 262 11.24 -8.48 -16.68
CA THR A 262 11.40 -8.73 -15.25
C THR A 262 10.10 -9.20 -14.61
N PHE A 263 8.98 -8.58 -14.98
CA PHE A 263 7.65 -8.99 -14.50
C PHE A 263 7.35 -10.43 -14.93
N LEU A 264 7.57 -10.79 -16.20
CA LEU A 264 7.36 -12.17 -16.65
C LEU A 264 8.29 -13.16 -15.95
N LYS A 265 9.56 -12.80 -15.75
CA LYS A 265 10.51 -13.62 -14.99
C LYS A 265 10.01 -13.90 -13.58
N ALA A 266 9.49 -12.87 -12.90
CA ALA A 266 8.87 -13.02 -11.57
C ALA A 266 7.62 -13.92 -11.59
N MET A 267 6.86 -13.86 -12.68
CA MET A 267 5.65 -14.65 -12.91
C MET A 267 5.91 -16.00 -13.60
N GLY A 268 7.13 -16.53 -13.54
CA GLY A 268 7.44 -17.87 -14.04
C GLY A 268 7.34 -18.01 -15.57
N GLY A 269 7.39 -16.89 -16.30
CA GLY A 269 7.28 -16.83 -17.75
C GLY A 269 5.85 -16.88 -18.31
N GLU A 270 4.83 -17.00 -17.45
CA GLU A 270 3.43 -17.03 -17.88
C GLU A 270 3.01 -15.64 -18.39
N LYS A 271 2.48 -15.59 -19.61
CA LYS A 271 2.05 -14.35 -20.28
C LYS A 271 0.55 -14.11 -20.05
N PRO A 272 0.11 -12.87 -19.83
CA PRO A 272 -1.31 -12.55 -19.74
C PRO A 272 -1.96 -12.70 -21.13
N LYS A 273 -3.26 -12.99 -21.18
CA LYS A 273 -4.02 -12.99 -22.44
C LYS A 273 -4.28 -11.56 -22.91
N THR A 274 -4.54 -10.67 -21.96
CA THR A 274 -4.84 -9.25 -22.20
C THR A 274 -4.05 -8.36 -21.26
N ILE A 275 -3.44 -7.31 -21.81
CA ILE A 275 -2.86 -6.19 -21.06
C ILE A 275 -3.54 -4.89 -21.45
N LEU A 276 -4.00 -4.13 -20.44
CA LEU A 276 -4.60 -2.82 -20.62
C LEU A 276 -3.67 -1.74 -20.06
N THR A 277 -3.26 -0.78 -20.90
CA THR A 277 -2.39 0.34 -20.49
C THR A 277 -2.97 1.70 -20.82
N ASP A 278 -2.31 2.78 -20.44
CA ASP A 278 -2.59 4.09 -20.99
C ASP A 278 -2.10 4.23 -22.45
N GLN A 279 -2.31 5.41 -23.03
CA GLN A 279 -1.92 5.74 -24.40
C GLN A 279 -0.44 6.19 -24.47
N ASP A 280 0.48 5.35 -23.99
CA ASP A 280 1.92 5.61 -24.05
C ASP A 280 2.59 4.78 -25.17
N ALA A 281 3.29 5.49 -26.07
CA ALA A 281 3.93 4.87 -27.23
C ALA A 281 5.13 3.99 -26.85
N ALA A 282 5.84 4.33 -25.78
CA ALA A 282 6.96 3.55 -25.28
C ALA A 282 6.47 2.23 -24.65
N MET A 283 5.39 2.28 -23.84
CA MET A 283 4.74 1.07 -23.33
C MET A 283 4.24 0.18 -24.47
N ALA A 284 3.53 0.76 -25.45
CA ALA A 284 3.01 0.02 -26.60
C ALA A 284 4.13 -0.70 -27.37
N LYS A 285 5.27 -0.03 -27.59
CA LYS A 285 6.41 -0.63 -28.26
C LYS A 285 7.06 -1.72 -27.42
N ALA A 286 7.27 -1.51 -26.13
CA ALA A 286 7.84 -2.51 -25.24
C ALA A 286 6.95 -3.77 -25.15
N ILE A 287 5.63 -3.62 -25.02
CA ILE A 287 4.68 -4.74 -25.03
C ILE A 287 4.78 -5.53 -26.33
N SER A 288 4.87 -4.86 -27.47
CA SER A 288 5.01 -5.54 -28.77
C SER A 288 6.32 -6.34 -28.93
N LEU A 289 7.35 -6.01 -28.14
CA LEU A 289 8.64 -6.71 -28.15
C LEU A 289 8.64 -7.89 -27.17
N VAL A 290 8.08 -7.70 -25.97
CA VAL A 290 8.15 -8.69 -24.87
C VAL A 290 7.02 -9.72 -24.93
N VAL A 291 5.80 -9.29 -25.26
CA VAL A 291 4.59 -10.12 -25.27
C VAL A 291 3.75 -9.91 -26.54
N PRO A 292 4.28 -10.23 -27.74
CA PRO A 292 3.59 -9.94 -29.02
C PRO A 292 2.24 -10.66 -29.19
N GLU A 293 2.03 -11.79 -28.51
CA GLU A 293 0.79 -12.57 -28.56
C GLU A 293 -0.30 -12.07 -27.61
N THR A 294 0.06 -11.26 -26.60
CA THR A 294 -0.89 -10.68 -25.66
C THR A 294 -1.66 -9.57 -26.34
N PHE A 295 -2.99 -9.57 -26.21
CA PHE A 295 -3.80 -8.45 -26.70
C PHE A 295 -3.50 -7.18 -25.89
N HIS A 296 -2.99 -6.16 -26.59
CA HIS A 296 -2.75 -4.84 -26.02
C HIS A 296 -3.94 -3.92 -26.22
N GLY A 297 -4.75 -3.75 -25.17
CA GLY A 297 -5.86 -2.79 -25.12
C GLY A 297 -5.46 -1.47 -24.46
N LEU A 298 -6.17 -0.40 -24.82
CA LEU A 298 -6.07 0.89 -24.16
C LEU A 298 -7.16 1.04 -23.10
N CYS A 299 -6.76 1.61 -21.98
CA CYS A 299 -7.61 1.93 -20.86
C CYS A 299 -8.60 3.05 -21.25
N THR A 300 -9.87 2.69 -21.44
CA THR A 300 -11.01 3.61 -21.67
C THR A 300 -11.08 4.76 -20.66
N TRP A 301 -10.62 4.59 -19.42
CA TRP A 301 -10.50 5.71 -18.48
C TRP A 301 -9.47 6.75 -18.91
N HIS A 302 -8.28 6.30 -19.29
CA HIS A 302 -7.22 7.18 -19.79
C HIS A 302 -7.64 7.86 -21.08
N ILE A 303 -8.38 7.16 -21.95
CA ILE A 303 -8.96 7.76 -23.15
C ILE A 303 -9.91 8.90 -22.79
N ARG A 304 -10.82 8.69 -21.85
CA ARG A 304 -11.71 9.75 -21.34
C ARG A 304 -10.92 10.91 -20.71
N GLN A 305 -9.89 10.61 -19.92
CA GLN A 305 -9.04 11.65 -19.34
C GLN A 305 -8.26 12.42 -20.41
N ASN A 306 -7.79 11.76 -21.46
CA ASN A 306 -7.09 12.40 -22.57
C ASN A 306 -8.07 13.21 -23.44
N ALA A 307 -9.29 12.73 -23.66
CA ALA A 307 -10.35 13.49 -24.30
C ALA A 307 -10.60 14.82 -23.57
N LEU A 308 -10.67 14.78 -22.23
CA LEU A 308 -10.77 15.97 -21.39
C LEU A 308 -9.51 16.87 -21.39
N LYS A 309 -8.37 16.43 -21.93
CA LYS A 309 -7.19 17.28 -22.10
C LYS A 309 -7.17 17.94 -23.48
N HIS A 310 -7.52 17.19 -24.53
CA HIS A 310 -7.36 17.61 -25.92
C HIS A 310 -8.63 18.25 -26.50
N VAL A 311 -9.79 17.66 -26.23
CA VAL A 311 -11.08 18.06 -26.81
C VAL A 311 -12.09 18.56 -25.78
N ASN A 312 -11.63 19.01 -24.61
CA ASN A 312 -12.52 19.51 -23.55
C ASN A 312 -13.33 20.75 -23.96
N HIS A 313 -12.85 21.54 -24.92
CA HIS A 313 -13.63 22.64 -25.48
C HIS A 313 -14.90 22.14 -26.20
N LEU A 314 -14.88 20.94 -26.80
CA LEU A 314 -16.06 20.30 -27.40
C LEU A 314 -17.01 19.76 -26.33
N TYR A 315 -16.47 19.11 -25.29
CA TYR A 315 -17.26 18.65 -24.13
C TYR A 315 -18.03 19.79 -23.45
N GLN A 316 -17.45 21.00 -23.40
CA GLN A 316 -18.10 22.17 -22.81
C GLN A 316 -19.13 22.82 -23.74
N LYS A 317 -18.92 22.71 -25.05
CA LYS A 317 -19.76 23.34 -26.08
C LYS A 317 -20.98 22.51 -26.43
N SER A 318 -20.87 21.18 -26.40
CA SER A 318 -21.91 20.25 -26.84
C SER A 318 -21.99 19.04 -25.93
N SER A 319 -23.12 18.89 -25.22
CA SER A 319 -23.43 17.63 -24.53
C SER A 319 -23.58 16.46 -25.49
N GLN A 320 -24.02 16.76 -26.72
CA GLN A 320 -24.21 15.77 -27.76
C GLN A 320 -22.89 15.14 -28.22
N PHE A 321 -21.83 15.94 -28.41
CA PHE A 321 -20.48 15.42 -28.70
C PHE A 321 -20.01 14.45 -27.62
N CYS A 322 -20.23 14.79 -26.35
CA CYS A 322 -19.87 13.91 -25.24
C CYS A 322 -20.60 12.57 -25.31
N LEU A 323 -21.90 12.58 -25.60
CA LEU A 323 -22.70 11.35 -25.69
C LEU A 323 -22.26 10.49 -26.88
N GLU A 324 -22.04 11.09 -28.05
CA GLU A 324 -21.61 10.38 -29.26
C GLU A 324 -20.19 9.82 -29.13
N PHE A 325 -19.27 10.56 -28.52
CA PHE A 325 -17.91 10.09 -28.27
C PHE A 325 -17.90 8.92 -27.28
N GLU A 326 -18.69 9.01 -26.20
CA GLU A 326 -18.86 7.90 -25.25
C GLU A 326 -19.53 6.68 -25.92
N ALA A 327 -20.49 6.90 -26.83
CA ALA A 327 -21.10 5.84 -27.64
C ALA A 327 -20.08 5.14 -28.56
N CYS A 328 -19.14 5.89 -29.14
CA CYS A 328 -18.02 5.35 -29.90
C CYS A 328 -17.10 4.46 -29.06
N ILE A 329 -16.96 4.73 -27.76
CA ILE A 329 -16.15 3.91 -26.86
C ILE A 329 -16.90 2.64 -26.48
N ASP A 330 -18.16 2.74 -26.05
CA ASP A 330 -18.83 1.68 -25.28
C ASP A 330 -20.05 1.01 -25.96
N LEU A 331 -20.65 1.62 -26.99
CA LEU A 331 -21.98 1.19 -27.49
C LEU A 331 -21.93 0.49 -28.85
N HIS A 332 -21.12 0.96 -29.79
CA HIS A 332 -21.09 0.36 -31.14
C HIS A 332 -20.35 -0.98 -31.13
N GLU A 333 -21.03 -2.03 -31.57
CA GLU A 333 -20.53 -3.40 -31.57
C GLU A 333 -20.02 -3.83 -32.94
N GLU A 334 -20.70 -3.41 -34.02
CA GLU A 334 -20.26 -3.72 -35.37
C GLU A 334 -19.31 -2.65 -35.91
N GLU A 335 -18.33 -3.09 -36.70
CA GLU A 335 -17.32 -2.20 -37.26
C GLU A 335 -17.96 -1.12 -38.15
N ALA A 336 -18.92 -1.50 -38.98
CA ALA A 336 -19.65 -0.56 -39.84
C ALA A 336 -20.44 0.48 -39.03
N GLU A 337 -21.12 0.06 -37.96
CA GLU A 337 -21.85 0.97 -37.05
C GLU A 337 -20.89 1.98 -36.42
N PHE A 338 -19.76 1.49 -35.90
CA PHE A 338 -18.73 2.34 -35.30
C PHE A 338 -18.14 3.34 -36.29
N LEU A 339 -17.75 2.89 -37.48
CA LEU A 339 -17.16 3.75 -38.51
C LEU A 339 -18.14 4.84 -38.96
N ASN A 340 -19.41 4.49 -39.12
CA ASN A 340 -20.46 5.46 -39.46
C ASN A 340 -20.66 6.48 -38.35
N ALA A 341 -20.83 6.04 -37.09
CA ALA A 341 -21.02 6.93 -35.96
C ALA A 341 -19.80 7.84 -35.72
N TRP A 342 -18.59 7.31 -35.88
CA TRP A 342 -17.36 8.10 -35.78
C TRP A 342 -17.29 9.17 -36.87
N ASN A 343 -17.63 8.84 -38.12
CA ASN A 343 -17.66 9.80 -39.21
C ASN A 343 -18.73 10.88 -38.99
N SER A 344 -19.93 10.51 -38.54
CA SER A 344 -20.98 11.48 -38.18
C SER A 344 -20.51 12.44 -37.10
N LEU A 345 -19.89 11.94 -36.03
CA LEU A 345 -19.31 12.76 -34.97
C LEU A 345 -18.28 13.76 -35.51
N LEU A 346 -17.42 13.34 -36.45
CA LEU A 346 -16.41 14.24 -37.04
C LEU A 346 -17.01 15.34 -37.91
N VAL A 347 -18.09 15.04 -38.65
CA VAL A 347 -18.76 15.96 -39.57
C VAL A 347 -19.66 16.94 -38.82
N GLU A 348 -20.55 16.43 -37.95
CA GLU A 348 -21.55 17.23 -37.23
C GLU A 348 -20.92 18.26 -36.29
N HIS A 349 -19.80 17.91 -35.66
CA HIS A 349 -19.07 18.83 -34.78
C HIS A 349 -17.96 19.60 -35.50
N ASN A 350 -17.79 19.40 -36.81
CA ASN A 350 -16.79 20.04 -37.68
C ASN A 350 -15.35 19.89 -37.15
N VAL A 351 -14.98 18.67 -36.77
CA VAL A 351 -13.70 18.33 -36.12
C VAL A 351 -12.89 17.31 -36.91
N SER A 352 -13.19 17.16 -38.20
CA SER A 352 -12.48 16.24 -39.11
C SER A 352 -10.98 16.50 -39.24
N LYS A 353 -10.51 17.71 -38.89
CA LYS A 353 -9.09 18.10 -38.90
C LYS A 353 -8.42 18.04 -37.52
N ASP A 354 -9.11 17.58 -36.48
CA ASP A 354 -8.52 17.49 -35.14
C ASP A 354 -7.46 16.39 -35.07
N SER A 355 -6.23 16.80 -34.77
CA SER A 355 -5.07 15.91 -34.75
C SER A 355 -5.18 14.78 -33.72
N TRP A 356 -5.80 15.04 -32.57
CA TRP A 356 -5.92 14.04 -31.50
C TRP A 356 -7.00 13.01 -31.83
N LEU A 357 -8.15 13.45 -32.35
CA LEU A 357 -9.20 12.54 -32.84
C LEU A 357 -8.69 11.66 -33.98
N HIS A 358 -7.91 12.21 -34.92
CA HIS A 358 -7.30 11.40 -35.97
C HIS A 358 -6.34 10.35 -35.38
N MET A 359 -5.47 10.74 -34.45
CA MET A 359 -4.52 9.83 -33.80
C MET A 359 -5.22 8.70 -33.02
N ILE A 360 -6.23 9.02 -32.19
CA ILE A 360 -6.91 7.99 -31.40
C ILE A 360 -7.71 7.03 -32.28
N PHE A 361 -8.24 7.50 -33.42
CA PHE A 361 -8.90 6.67 -34.41
C PHE A 361 -7.96 5.64 -35.04
N GLN A 362 -6.69 6.00 -35.32
CA GLN A 362 -5.70 5.03 -35.80
C GLN A 362 -5.49 3.86 -34.81
N LEU A 363 -5.81 4.07 -33.53
CA LEU A 363 -5.73 3.05 -32.48
C LEU A 363 -7.08 2.38 -32.17
N LYS A 364 -8.12 2.55 -33.00
CA LYS A 364 -9.49 2.07 -32.76
C LYS A 364 -9.59 0.60 -32.31
N GLU A 365 -8.74 -0.26 -32.85
CA GLU A 365 -8.72 -1.69 -32.52
C GLU A 365 -8.36 -1.98 -31.06
N LYS A 366 -7.68 -1.04 -30.40
CA LYS A 366 -7.24 -1.18 -29.01
C LYS A 366 -8.25 -0.64 -27.99
N TRP A 367 -9.27 0.11 -28.41
CA TRP A 367 -10.18 0.79 -27.46
C TRP A 367 -11.66 0.77 -27.81
N ALA A 368 -12.01 0.77 -29.08
CA ALA A 368 -13.41 0.82 -29.47
C ALA A 368 -14.05 -0.55 -29.20
N TRP A 369 -15.22 -0.54 -28.57
CA TRP A 369 -15.91 -1.77 -28.18
C TRP A 369 -16.11 -2.74 -29.35
N ALA A 370 -16.36 -2.23 -30.56
CA ALA A 370 -16.52 -3.03 -31.77
C ALA A 370 -15.36 -4.01 -32.05
N TYR A 371 -14.14 -3.66 -31.63
CA TYR A 371 -12.95 -4.49 -31.81
C TYR A 371 -12.57 -5.22 -30.51
N VAL A 372 -12.56 -4.52 -29.38
CA VAL A 372 -12.14 -5.06 -28.08
C VAL A 372 -13.07 -6.20 -27.62
N ARG A 373 -14.35 -6.18 -28.01
CA ARG A 373 -15.34 -7.23 -27.65
C ARG A 373 -15.02 -8.63 -28.19
N LYS A 374 -13.97 -8.77 -29.00
CA LYS A 374 -13.49 -10.08 -29.51
C LYS A 374 -12.48 -10.73 -28.56
N THR A 375 -12.04 -10.01 -27.54
CA THR A 375 -10.99 -10.45 -26.60
C THR A 375 -11.55 -10.62 -25.20
N PHE A 376 -11.04 -11.61 -24.46
CA PHE A 376 -11.33 -11.76 -23.05
C PHE A 376 -10.69 -10.63 -22.23
N ILE A 377 -11.52 -9.81 -21.58
CA ILE A 377 -11.08 -8.68 -20.75
C ILE A 377 -11.56 -8.82 -19.31
N ALA A 378 -12.13 -9.96 -18.91
CA ALA A 378 -12.63 -10.19 -17.55
C ALA A 378 -13.67 -9.15 -17.08
N GLY A 379 -14.37 -8.48 -18.01
CA GLY A 379 -15.23 -7.34 -17.71
C GLY A 379 -14.50 -6.08 -17.23
N MET A 380 -13.18 -6.03 -17.34
CA MET A 380 -12.36 -4.86 -17.03
C MET A 380 -12.59 -3.75 -18.07
N ARG A 381 -13.65 -2.97 -17.88
CA ARG A 381 -13.70 -1.60 -18.41
C ARG A 381 -12.84 -0.76 -17.48
N SER A 382 -11.58 -0.56 -17.86
CA SER A 382 -10.46 0.05 -17.14
C SER A 382 -10.67 1.34 -16.28
N THR A 383 -11.88 1.90 -16.24
CA THR A 383 -12.31 3.01 -15.37
C THR A 383 -12.36 2.65 -13.89
N GLN A 384 -12.82 1.46 -13.54
CA GLN A 384 -13.00 1.10 -12.12
C GLN A 384 -11.66 0.82 -11.42
N LEU A 385 -10.75 0.14 -12.09
CA LEU A 385 -9.47 -0.31 -11.53
C LEU A 385 -8.48 0.84 -11.35
N SER A 386 -8.28 1.64 -12.40
CA SER A 386 -7.33 2.76 -12.35
C SER A 386 -7.81 3.87 -11.41
N GLU A 387 -9.12 4.13 -11.30
CA GLU A 387 -9.65 5.13 -10.37
C GLU A 387 -9.57 4.69 -8.90
N SER A 388 -10.02 3.47 -8.58
CA SER A 388 -9.96 2.93 -7.21
C SER A 388 -8.52 2.83 -6.73
N PHE A 389 -7.64 2.23 -7.54
CA PHE A 389 -6.25 2.05 -7.17
C PHE A 389 -5.53 3.39 -6.99
N ASN A 390 -5.76 4.35 -7.89
CA ASN A 390 -5.20 5.69 -7.76
C ASN A 390 -5.72 6.46 -6.54
N ALA A 391 -7.00 6.30 -6.20
CA ALA A 391 -7.57 6.91 -5.01
C ALA A 391 -6.92 6.35 -3.73
N ASP A 392 -6.75 5.03 -3.66
CA ASP A 392 -6.14 4.34 -2.51
C ASP A 392 -4.67 4.76 -2.33
N LEU A 393 -3.89 4.79 -3.42
CA LEU A 393 -2.52 5.28 -3.39
C LEU A 393 -2.44 6.76 -3.00
N LYS A 394 -3.30 7.63 -3.54
CA LYS A 394 -3.32 9.07 -3.21
C LYS A 394 -3.60 9.34 -1.72
N ASN A 395 -4.37 8.48 -1.05
CA ASN A 395 -4.68 8.63 0.37
C ASN A 395 -3.49 8.31 1.27
N HIS A 396 -2.60 7.40 0.84
CA HIS A 396 -1.50 6.88 1.65
C HIS A 396 -0.13 7.45 1.25
N LEU A 397 0.08 7.77 -0.03
CA LEU A 397 1.34 8.28 -0.56
C LEU A 397 1.27 9.81 -0.67
N LYS A 398 2.11 10.53 0.07
CA LYS A 398 2.30 11.98 -0.01
C LYS A 398 3.60 12.30 -0.77
N SER A 399 3.70 13.51 -1.33
CA SER A 399 4.83 13.93 -2.19
C SER A 399 6.20 14.01 -1.50
N ASP A 400 6.23 13.96 -0.17
CA ASP A 400 7.41 14.27 0.63
C ASP A 400 7.95 13.03 1.39
N LEU A 401 7.40 11.84 1.10
CA LEU A 401 7.83 10.58 1.72
C LEU A 401 9.24 10.21 1.22
N ASN A 402 10.08 9.67 2.11
CA ASN A 402 11.30 9.00 1.69
C ASN A 402 10.99 7.54 1.27
N LEU A 403 11.95 6.84 0.66
CA LEU A 403 11.75 5.47 0.15
C LEU A 403 11.27 4.50 1.24
N VAL A 404 11.86 4.54 2.44
CA VAL A 404 11.45 3.67 3.56
C VAL A 404 9.96 3.87 3.90
N GLN A 405 9.55 5.14 4.06
CA GLN A 405 8.15 5.46 4.33
C GLN A 405 7.22 5.05 3.19
N PHE A 406 7.69 5.19 1.95
CA PHE A 406 6.95 4.73 0.78
C PHE A 406 6.66 3.22 0.87
N PHE A 407 7.65 2.38 1.13
CA PHE A 407 7.45 0.93 1.27
C PHE A 407 6.53 0.56 2.44
N THR A 408 6.68 1.21 3.60
CA THR A 408 5.78 0.99 4.74
C THR A 408 4.33 1.32 4.38
N HIS A 409 4.09 2.48 3.75
CA HIS A 409 2.74 2.87 3.34
C HIS A 409 2.18 1.98 2.24
N PHE A 410 3.02 1.58 1.27
CA PHE A 410 2.65 0.66 0.21
C PHE A 410 2.20 -0.69 0.77
N LYS A 411 2.97 -1.29 1.69
CA LYS A 411 2.63 -2.56 2.34
C LYS A 411 1.28 -2.49 3.07
N ARG A 412 0.94 -1.35 3.68
CA ARG A 412 -0.39 -1.15 4.28
C ARG A 412 -1.52 -1.16 3.26
N VAL A 413 -1.33 -0.52 2.10
CA VAL A 413 -2.35 -0.51 1.03
C VAL A 413 -2.58 -1.93 0.51
N VAL A 414 -1.50 -2.68 0.26
CA VAL A 414 -1.58 -4.08 -0.17
C VAL A 414 -2.32 -4.93 0.87
N ASN A 415 -1.93 -4.84 2.15
CA ASN A 415 -2.57 -5.58 3.23
C ASN A 415 -4.04 -5.21 3.42
N GLY A 416 -4.40 -3.93 3.23
CA GLY A 416 -5.80 -3.49 3.25
C GLY A 416 -6.64 -4.19 2.18
N LYS A 417 -6.11 -4.34 0.95
CA LYS A 417 -6.80 -5.07 -0.13
C LYS A 417 -6.94 -6.56 0.19
N ARG A 418 -5.89 -7.20 0.72
CA ARG A 418 -5.92 -8.60 1.15
C ARG A 418 -6.93 -8.87 2.27
N ASN A 419 -7.05 -7.94 3.23
CA ASN A 419 -8.04 -8.03 4.30
C ASN A 419 -9.47 -7.94 3.75
N ASN A 420 -9.72 -7.04 2.80
CA ASN A 420 -11.03 -6.93 2.14
C ASN A 420 -11.39 -8.19 1.33
N GLU A 421 -10.40 -8.84 0.71
CA GLU A 421 -10.59 -10.13 0.04
C GLU A 421 -10.89 -11.24 1.05
N SER A 422 -10.14 -11.30 2.16
CA SER A 422 -10.36 -12.29 3.23
C SER A 422 -11.76 -12.16 3.84
N GLU A 423 -12.22 -10.93 4.05
CA GLU A 423 -13.58 -10.65 4.51
C GLU A 423 -14.62 -11.10 3.47
N ALA A 424 -14.40 -10.82 2.18
CA ALA A 424 -15.28 -11.26 1.11
C ALA A 424 -15.34 -12.79 0.96
N ASP A 425 -14.20 -13.48 1.10
CA ASP A 425 -14.13 -14.94 1.10
C ASP A 425 -14.88 -15.55 2.28
N PHE A 426 -14.67 -15.02 3.50
CA PHE A 426 -15.41 -15.43 4.69
C PHE A 426 -16.92 -15.26 4.49
N GLU A 427 -17.33 -14.08 4.04
CA GLU A 427 -18.74 -13.75 3.82
C GLU A 427 -19.37 -14.60 2.72
N SER A 428 -18.63 -14.92 1.65
CA SER A 428 -19.12 -15.78 0.56
C SER A 428 -19.44 -17.20 1.03
N ARG A 429 -18.68 -17.71 2.02
CA ARG A 429 -18.88 -19.04 2.60
C ARG A 429 -19.95 -19.05 3.68
N HIS A 430 -20.11 -17.94 4.39
CA HIS A 430 -21.07 -17.83 5.48
C HIS A 430 -22.49 -17.45 5.01
N LYS A 431 -22.60 -16.57 4.01
CA LYS A 431 -23.88 -16.08 3.49
C LYS A 431 -24.34 -16.88 2.28
N LEU A 432 -25.58 -17.33 2.32
CA LEU A 432 -26.25 -17.87 1.14
C LEU A 432 -26.63 -16.72 0.19
N PRO A 433 -26.41 -16.89 -1.12
CA PRO A 433 -26.80 -15.88 -2.10
C PRO A 433 -28.32 -15.69 -2.08
N ARG A 434 -28.77 -14.43 -2.19
CA ARG A 434 -30.19 -14.14 -2.29
C ARG A 434 -30.69 -14.47 -3.70
N LEU A 435 -31.31 -15.64 -3.83
CA LEU A 435 -32.01 -16.05 -5.05
C LEU A 435 -33.34 -15.30 -5.17
N LYS A 436 -33.52 -14.49 -6.22
CA LYS A 436 -34.83 -13.89 -6.52
C LYS A 436 -35.82 -14.97 -6.96
N MET A 437 -35.36 -15.97 -7.71
CA MET A 437 -36.17 -17.14 -8.12
C MET A 437 -35.63 -18.45 -7.54
N LYS A 438 -36.16 -18.87 -6.38
CA LYS A 438 -35.65 -20.03 -5.62
C LYS A 438 -35.75 -21.39 -6.33
N LYS A 439 -36.66 -21.54 -7.31
CA LYS A 439 -36.89 -22.80 -8.04
C LYS A 439 -36.08 -22.93 -9.34
N ALA A 440 -35.39 -21.87 -9.76
CA ALA A 440 -34.59 -21.89 -10.98
C ALA A 440 -33.28 -22.66 -10.75
N ARG A 441 -33.13 -23.83 -11.38
CA ARG A 441 -31.97 -24.72 -11.19
C ARG A 441 -30.63 -24.06 -11.57
N MET A 442 -30.59 -23.29 -12.66
CA MET A 442 -29.39 -22.55 -13.07
C MET A 442 -28.97 -21.51 -12.02
N LEU A 443 -29.92 -20.77 -11.42
CA LEU A 443 -29.62 -19.80 -10.37
C LEU A 443 -29.13 -20.49 -9.09
N VAL A 444 -29.71 -21.63 -8.72
CA VAL A 444 -29.24 -22.41 -7.57
C VAL A 444 -27.80 -22.88 -7.80
N GLN A 445 -27.50 -23.43 -8.98
CA GLN A 445 -26.14 -23.83 -9.35
C GLN A 445 -25.18 -22.64 -9.34
N ALA A 446 -25.52 -21.54 -10.02
CA ALA A 446 -24.72 -20.33 -10.07
C ALA A 446 -24.44 -19.77 -8.67
N GLY A 447 -25.45 -19.74 -7.80
CA GLY A 447 -25.31 -19.26 -6.42
C GLY A 447 -24.36 -20.11 -5.58
N ASN A 448 -24.32 -21.42 -5.81
CA ASN A 448 -23.42 -22.32 -5.11
C ASN A 448 -21.97 -22.24 -5.63
N VAL A 449 -21.80 -21.99 -6.93
CA VAL A 449 -20.49 -22.03 -7.59
C VAL A 449 -19.79 -20.68 -7.60
N TYR A 450 -20.50 -19.61 -7.93
CA TYR A 450 -19.93 -18.27 -8.05
C TYR A 450 -19.81 -17.55 -6.70
N THR A 451 -18.87 -16.61 -6.65
CA THR A 451 -18.81 -15.62 -5.57
C THR A 451 -20.04 -14.70 -5.62
N PRO A 452 -20.40 -14.04 -4.51
CA PRO A 452 -21.59 -13.20 -4.46
C PRO A 452 -21.67 -12.15 -5.57
N LYS A 453 -20.55 -11.46 -5.87
CA LYS A 453 -20.53 -10.39 -6.88
C LYS A 453 -20.73 -10.93 -8.30
N ILE A 454 -20.14 -12.06 -8.63
CA ILE A 454 -20.34 -12.71 -9.93
C ILE A 454 -21.75 -13.30 -10.03
N PHE A 455 -22.25 -13.90 -8.96
CA PHE A 455 -23.62 -14.40 -8.92
C PHE A 455 -24.64 -13.28 -9.14
N GLU A 456 -24.45 -12.10 -8.56
CA GLU A 456 -25.30 -10.93 -8.81
C GLU A 456 -25.38 -10.60 -10.30
N GLU A 457 -24.24 -10.51 -10.99
CA GLU A 457 -24.21 -10.23 -12.43
C GLU A 457 -24.85 -11.35 -13.27
N PHE A 458 -24.63 -12.61 -12.90
CA PHE A 458 -25.31 -13.72 -13.56
C PHE A 458 -26.83 -13.68 -13.31
N GLN A 459 -27.26 -13.30 -12.10
CA GLN A 459 -28.67 -13.20 -11.76
C GLN A 459 -29.35 -12.04 -12.48
N GLU A 460 -28.66 -10.92 -12.71
CA GLU A 460 -29.15 -9.84 -13.58
C GLU A 460 -29.40 -10.33 -15.01
N GLU A 461 -28.44 -11.05 -15.61
CA GLU A 461 -28.65 -11.66 -16.94
C GLU A 461 -29.78 -12.70 -16.95
N TYR A 462 -29.93 -13.43 -15.84
CA TYR A 462 -30.99 -14.43 -15.71
C TYR A 462 -32.37 -13.78 -15.51
N GLU A 463 -32.45 -12.56 -15.00
CA GLU A 463 -33.73 -11.83 -14.93
C GLU A 463 -34.08 -11.29 -16.31
N GLU A 464 -33.10 -10.69 -16.99
CA GLU A 464 -33.31 -10.13 -18.32
C GLU A 464 -33.67 -11.19 -19.37
N TYR A 465 -33.23 -12.46 -19.26
CA TYR A 465 -33.63 -13.47 -20.26
C TYR A 465 -35.14 -13.73 -20.25
N GLN A 466 -35.85 -13.45 -19.15
CA GLN A 466 -37.30 -13.62 -19.08
C GLN A 466 -38.03 -12.69 -20.04
N ASP A 467 -37.48 -11.48 -20.22
CA ASP A 467 -37.97 -10.47 -21.14
C ASP A 467 -37.43 -10.67 -22.57
N THR A 468 -36.72 -11.78 -22.83
CA THR A 468 -36.29 -12.15 -24.18
C THR A 468 -37.20 -13.21 -24.81
N CYS A 469 -37.38 -13.12 -26.13
CA CYS A 469 -38.15 -14.04 -26.95
C CYS A 469 -37.35 -14.50 -28.18
N ILE A 470 -37.67 -15.69 -28.68
CA ILE A 470 -37.06 -16.26 -29.89
C ILE A 470 -38.03 -15.99 -31.04
N LYS A 471 -37.60 -15.23 -32.06
CA LYS A 471 -38.42 -14.87 -33.24
C LYS A 471 -38.32 -15.89 -34.37
N ASP A 472 -37.12 -16.39 -34.63
CA ASP A 472 -36.83 -17.30 -35.74
C ASP A 472 -35.83 -18.38 -35.32
N LEU A 473 -35.94 -19.55 -35.94
CA LEU A 473 -35.09 -20.71 -35.74
C LEU A 473 -34.74 -21.32 -37.10
N LYS A 474 -33.46 -21.26 -37.48
CA LYS A 474 -32.94 -21.86 -38.71
C LYS A 474 -31.72 -22.69 -38.41
N GLU A 475 -31.82 -24.02 -38.52
CA GLU A 475 -30.67 -24.94 -38.48
C GLU A 475 -29.67 -24.70 -37.32
N GLY A 476 -30.17 -24.45 -36.10
CA GLY A 476 -29.33 -24.19 -34.91
C GLY A 476 -28.94 -22.72 -34.71
N LEU A 477 -29.38 -21.80 -35.57
CA LEU A 477 -29.34 -20.36 -35.38
C LEU A 477 -30.67 -19.86 -34.82
N TYR A 478 -30.59 -19.18 -33.68
CA TYR A 478 -31.73 -18.60 -32.98
C TYR A 478 -31.65 -17.08 -33.08
N VAL A 479 -32.74 -16.44 -33.51
CA VAL A 479 -32.88 -14.98 -33.47
C VAL A 479 -33.61 -14.60 -32.19
N VAL A 480 -32.90 -13.97 -31.27
CA VAL A 480 -33.39 -13.57 -29.94
C VAL A 480 -33.57 -12.06 -29.89
N THR A 481 -34.67 -11.60 -29.34
CA THR A 481 -34.97 -10.17 -29.11
C THR A 481 -35.47 -9.94 -27.70
N ASN A 482 -35.28 -8.74 -27.17
CA ASN A 482 -35.92 -8.30 -25.94
C ASN A 482 -37.25 -7.59 -26.30
N TYR A 483 -38.30 -7.75 -25.50
CA TYR A 483 -39.59 -7.08 -25.73
C TYR A 483 -39.44 -5.55 -25.85
N ASP A 484 -38.54 -4.95 -25.06
CA ASP A 484 -38.31 -3.49 -25.03
C ASP A 484 -37.22 -3.01 -26.00
N ASN A 485 -36.40 -3.93 -26.54
CA ASN A 485 -35.26 -3.59 -27.39
C ASN A 485 -35.41 -4.20 -28.79
N THR A 486 -35.42 -3.35 -29.81
CA THR A 486 -35.58 -3.78 -31.21
C THR A 486 -34.34 -4.47 -31.78
N LYS A 487 -33.20 -4.44 -31.09
CA LYS A 487 -31.96 -5.07 -31.57
C LYS A 487 -32.05 -6.60 -31.49
N GLU A 488 -32.11 -7.22 -32.65
CA GLU A 488 -32.09 -8.68 -32.79
C GLU A 488 -30.68 -9.23 -32.58
N ARG A 489 -30.61 -10.38 -31.91
CA ARG A 489 -29.37 -11.07 -31.57
C ARG A 489 -29.35 -12.45 -32.16
N ILE A 490 -28.23 -12.79 -32.76
CA ILE A 490 -28.02 -14.12 -33.33
C ILE A 490 -27.29 -14.97 -32.29
N VAL A 491 -27.89 -16.10 -31.95
CA VAL A 491 -27.33 -17.08 -31.04
C VAL A 491 -27.23 -18.42 -31.74
N MET A 492 -26.02 -18.93 -31.89
CA MET A 492 -25.77 -20.30 -32.35
C MET A 492 -25.95 -21.24 -31.16
N GLY A 493 -26.80 -22.25 -31.29
CA GLY A 493 -27.04 -23.28 -30.28
C GLY A 493 -26.82 -24.68 -30.85
N ASN A 494 -25.97 -25.47 -30.20
CA ASN A 494 -25.82 -26.89 -30.47
C ASN A 494 -26.32 -27.71 -29.26
N PRO A 495 -27.50 -28.36 -29.37
CA PRO A 495 -28.05 -29.18 -28.29
C PRO A 495 -27.17 -30.38 -27.91
N MET A 496 -26.47 -30.99 -28.88
CA MET A 496 -25.64 -32.19 -28.64
C MET A 496 -24.44 -31.87 -27.76
N ASP A 497 -23.78 -30.74 -28.04
CA ASP A 497 -22.60 -30.29 -27.28
C ASP A 497 -22.98 -29.42 -26.07
N GLN A 498 -24.26 -29.07 -25.91
CA GLN A 498 -24.76 -28.08 -24.95
C GLN A 498 -24.02 -26.74 -25.05
N LYS A 499 -23.68 -26.33 -26.28
CA LYS A 499 -22.93 -25.10 -26.57
C LYS A 499 -23.84 -24.03 -27.12
N VAL A 500 -23.63 -22.81 -26.65
CA VAL A 500 -24.22 -21.57 -27.15
C VAL A 500 -23.15 -20.53 -27.43
N ALA A 501 -23.28 -19.80 -28.53
CA ALA A 501 -22.43 -18.66 -28.85
C ALA A 501 -23.32 -17.52 -29.33
N CYS A 502 -23.26 -16.38 -28.65
CA CYS A 502 -24.07 -15.21 -28.95
C CYS A 502 -23.20 -14.13 -29.59
N ASP A 503 -23.72 -13.48 -30.63
CA ASP A 503 -23.09 -12.34 -31.30
C ASP A 503 -22.78 -11.15 -30.37
N CYS A 504 -23.44 -11.01 -29.22
CA CYS A 504 -23.11 -10.01 -28.20
C CYS A 504 -21.75 -10.26 -27.51
N ARG A 505 -21.21 -11.48 -27.61
CA ARG A 505 -19.89 -11.90 -27.10
C ARG A 505 -19.66 -11.68 -25.60
N LYS A 506 -20.71 -11.64 -24.79
CA LYS A 506 -20.59 -11.38 -23.34
C LYS A 506 -19.78 -12.46 -22.63
N PHE A 507 -19.96 -13.74 -22.99
CA PHE A 507 -19.19 -14.82 -22.39
C PHE A 507 -17.71 -14.74 -22.77
N GLU A 508 -17.41 -14.45 -24.03
CA GLU A 508 -16.06 -14.34 -24.56
C GLU A 508 -15.29 -13.16 -23.96
N THR A 509 -16.00 -12.10 -23.55
CA THR A 509 -15.41 -10.88 -22.99
C THR A 509 -15.36 -10.86 -21.46
N HIS A 510 -16.42 -11.36 -20.79
CA HIS A 510 -16.60 -11.29 -19.33
C HIS A 510 -16.52 -12.67 -18.66
N GLY A 511 -16.75 -13.76 -19.40
CA GLY A 511 -16.80 -15.11 -18.83
C GLY A 511 -18.12 -15.44 -18.15
N ILE A 512 -19.19 -14.70 -18.45
CA ILE A 512 -20.54 -14.89 -17.91
C ILE A 512 -21.50 -14.96 -19.09
N LEU A 513 -22.40 -15.94 -19.10
CA LEU A 513 -23.42 -16.11 -20.14
C LEU A 513 -24.37 -14.91 -20.17
N CYS A 514 -24.70 -14.41 -21.36
CA CYS A 514 -25.71 -13.36 -21.52
C CYS A 514 -27.13 -13.91 -21.46
N ASN A 515 -28.09 -13.03 -21.19
CA ASN A 515 -29.52 -13.26 -21.29
C ASN A 515 -29.94 -13.99 -22.60
N HIS A 516 -29.41 -13.61 -23.77
CA HIS A 516 -29.73 -14.26 -25.05
C HIS A 516 -29.28 -15.73 -25.10
N ALA A 517 -28.07 -16.01 -24.60
CA ALA A 517 -27.52 -17.36 -24.56
C ALA A 517 -28.30 -18.22 -23.55
N LEU A 518 -28.69 -17.65 -22.41
CA LEU A 518 -29.55 -18.31 -21.43
C LEU A 518 -30.92 -18.66 -22.02
N LYS A 519 -31.52 -17.78 -22.84
CA LYS A 519 -32.79 -18.05 -23.52
C LYS A 519 -32.70 -19.25 -24.46
N VAL A 520 -31.60 -19.37 -25.21
CA VAL A 520 -31.38 -20.50 -26.12
C VAL A 520 -31.09 -21.79 -25.36
N LEU A 521 -30.32 -21.74 -24.27
CA LEU A 521 -30.14 -22.90 -23.38
C LEU A 521 -31.49 -23.39 -22.83
N ASP A 522 -32.35 -22.47 -22.41
CA ASP A 522 -33.69 -22.79 -21.91
C ASP A 522 -34.57 -23.45 -23.01
N ALA A 523 -34.50 -22.94 -24.24
CA ALA A 523 -35.19 -23.51 -25.41
C ALA A 523 -34.66 -24.89 -25.80
N MET A 524 -33.36 -25.15 -25.59
CA MET A 524 -32.74 -26.48 -25.73
C MET A 524 -33.00 -27.38 -24.52
N ASN A 525 -33.86 -26.96 -23.57
CA ASN A 525 -34.20 -27.68 -22.35
C ASN A 525 -33.00 -27.96 -21.41
N ILE A 526 -31.95 -27.13 -21.48
CA ILE A 526 -30.79 -27.21 -20.61
C ILE A 526 -31.06 -26.34 -19.37
N LYS A 527 -31.26 -26.97 -18.22
CA LYS A 527 -31.65 -26.30 -16.96
C LYS A 527 -30.50 -26.09 -15.97
N LEU A 528 -29.28 -26.45 -16.35
CA LEU A 528 -28.04 -26.24 -15.60
C LEU A 528 -27.04 -25.56 -16.51
N ILE A 529 -26.18 -24.72 -15.95
CA ILE A 529 -25.06 -24.12 -16.66
C ILE A 529 -24.10 -25.25 -17.08
N PRO A 530 -23.85 -25.43 -18.38
CA PRO A 530 -22.85 -26.40 -18.85
C PRO A 530 -21.47 -26.07 -18.28
N GLN A 531 -20.70 -27.10 -17.92
CA GLN A 531 -19.45 -26.94 -17.16
C GLN A 531 -18.42 -26.04 -17.86
N HIS A 532 -18.37 -26.04 -19.19
CA HIS A 532 -17.44 -25.23 -19.97
C HIS A 532 -17.77 -23.71 -19.95
N TYR A 533 -18.96 -23.33 -19.48
CA TYR A 533 -19.33 -21.93 -19.22
C TYR A 533 -19.05 -21.49 -17.77
N ILE A 534 -18.58 -22.39 -16.91
CA ILE A 534 -18.17 -22.06 -15.54
C ILE A 534 -16.66 -21.84 -15.53
N LEU A 535 -16.24 -20.57 -15.62
CA LEU A 535 -14.83 -20.24 -15.53
C LEU A 535 -14.33 -20.37 -14.09
N LYS A 536 -13.25 -21.15 -13.89
CA LYS A 536 -12.63 -21.37 -12.56
C LYS A 536 -12.34 -20.07 -11.82
N ARG A 537 -11.88 -19.02 -12.52
CA ARG A 537 -11.55 -17.71 -11.93
C ARG A 537 -12.73 -17.00 -11.26
N TRP A 538 -13.97 -17.39 -11.58
CA TRP A 538 -15.17 -16.76 -11.04
C TRP A 538 -15.82 -17.57 -9.91
N THR A 539 -15.28 -18.74 -9.59
CA THR A 539 -15.84 -19.62 -8.57
C THR A 539 -15.33 -19.26 -7.18
N ARG A 540 -16.05 -19.74 -6.16
CA ARG A 540 -15.60 -19.69 -4.75
C ARG A 540 -14.32 -20.48 -4.51
N ASP A 541 -14.06 -21.45 -5.39
CA ASP A 541 -12.93 -22.37 -5.35
C ASP A 541 -11.83 -21.98 -6.35
N ALA A 542 -11.80 -20.71 -6.79
CA ALA A 542 -10.82 -20.22 -7.76
C ALA A 542 -9.37 -20.56 -7.38
N ARG A 543 -9.08 -20.54 -6.07
CA ARG A 543 -7.77 -20.84 -5.48
C ARG A 543 -7.58 -22.32 -5.07
N LEU A 544 -8.61 -23.16 -5.17
CA LEU A 544 -8.54 -24.58 -4.80
C LEU A 544 -8.22 -25.46 -6.03
N GLY A 545 -7.37 -26.48 -5.84
CA GLY A 545 -7.12 -27.52 -6.85
C GLY A 545 -6.42 -27.05 -8.13
N SER A 546 -5.53 -26.06 -8.07
CA SER A 546 -4.56 -25.85 -9.15
C SER A 546 -3.45 -26.90 -9.00
N ASN A 547 -3.37 -27.87 -9.92
CA ASN A 547 -2.28 -28.86 -9.98
C ASN A 547 -0.88 -28.25 -10.21
N GLN A 548 -0.79 -26.93 -10.40
CA GLN A 548 0.41 -26.17 -10.15
C GLN A 548 0.31 -25.61 -8.74
N ASP A 549 0.52 -26.47 -7.74
CA ASP A 549 1.12 -26.00 -6.49
C ASP A 549 2.47 -25.43 -6.90
N TRP A 550 2.55 -24.10 -7.08
CA TRP A 550 3.78 -23.37 -7.31
C TRP A 550 4.73 -23.64 -6.17
N LYS A 551 5.48 -24.76 -6.25
CA LYS A 551 6.25 -25.40 -5.18
C LYS A 551 5.94 -24.76 -3.84
N VAL A 552 4.71 -24.96 -3.36
CA VAL A 552 4.36 -24.64 -2.00
C VAL A 552 5.08 -25.72 -1.21
N LYS A 553 6.40 -25.55 -1.02
CA LYS A 553 6.93 -25.72 0.32
C LYS A 553 5.95 -24.91 1.12
N HIS A 554 5.10 -25.58 1.89
CA HIS A 554 4.40 -24.94 2.99
C HIS A 554 5.48 -24.16 3.70
N VAL A 555 5.55 -22.87 3.40
CA VAL A 555 6.51 -21.95 3.97
C VAL A 555 6.16 -22.05 5.43
N GLU A 556 7.07 -22.63 6.20
CA GLU A 556 7.01 -22.58 7.65
C GLU A 556 6.56 -21.16 7.97
N LEU A 557 5.36 -21.06 8.53
CA LEU A 557 4.78 -19.82 8.97
C LEU A 557 5.71 -19.27 10.05
N ASP A 558 6.70 -18.55 9.57
CA ASP A 558 7.20 -17.31 10.08
C ASP A 558 7.66 -17.44 11.54
N ILE A 559 8.98 -17.45 11.75
CA ILE A 559 9.60 -17.31 13.08
C ILE A 559 8.96 -16.10 13.83
N LYS A 560 8.55 -15.07 13.08
CA LYS A 560 7.80 -13.92 13.58
C LYS A 560 6.34 -14.23 13.91
N ALA A 561 5.66 -15.12 13.21
CA ALA A 561 4.32 -15.61 13.57
C ALA A 561 4.35 -16.47 14.83
N HIS A 562 5.37 -17.32 15.02
CA HIS A 562 5.55 -18.05 16.29
C HIS A 562 5.85 -17.11 17.46
N PHE A 563 6.71 -16.11 17.25
CA PHE A 563 6.91 -15.04 18.23
C PHE A 563 5.60 -14.30 18.53
N MET A 564 4.89 -13.86 17.50
CA MET A 564 3.66 -13.08 17.62
C MET A 564 2.54 -13.90 18.29
N LYS A 565 2.46 -15.21 18.04
CA LYS A 565 1.54 -16.13 18.71
C LYS A 565 1.83 -16.20 20.21
N ARG A 566 3.09 -16.44 20.60
CA ARG A 566 3.50 -16.46 22.02
C ARG A 566 3.26 -15.12 22.69
N TYR A 567 3.60 -14.02 22.00
CA TYR A 567 3.38 -12.65 22.46
C TYR A 567 1.88 -12.35 22.68
N ASN A 568 1.04 -12.67 21.71
CA ASN A 568 -0.41 -12.44 21.77
C ASN A 568 -1.11 -13.31 22.83
N GLU A 569 -0.55 -14.47 23.17
CA GLU A 569 -1.05 -15.28 24.28
C GLU A 569 -0.61 -14.73 25.66
N LEU A 570 0.64 -14.30 25.78
CA LEU A 570 1.22 -13.84 27.04
C LEU A 570 0.74 -12.44 27.44
N CYS A 571 0.63 -11.51 26.48
CA CYS A 571 0.29 -10.12 26.76
C CYS A 571 -1.04 -9.95 27.52
N PRO A 572 -2.17 -10.53 27.08
CA PRO A 572 -3.45 -10.41 27.81
C PRO A 572 -3.39 -10.99 29.22
N ARG A 573 -2.69 -12.12 29.41
CA ARG A 573 -2.49 -12.74 30.73
C ARG A 573 -1.70 -11.82 31.66
N MET A 574 -0.62 -11.22 31.15
CA MET A 574 0.21 -10.30 31.93
C MET A 574 -0.53 -9.00 32.26
N ILE A 575 -1.30 -8.44 31.32
CA ILE A 575 -2.15 -7.27 31.55
C ILE A 575 -3.16 -7.56 32.66
N LYS A 576 -3.84 -8.72 32.61
CA LYS A 576 -4.80 -9.12 33.65
C LYS A 576 -4.13 -9.24 35.03
N LEU A 577 -2.95 -9.85 35.09
CA LEU A 577 -2.19 -9.99 36.33
C LEU A 577 -1.73 -8.64 36.88
N THR A 578 -1.24 -7.76 36.02
CA THR A 578 -0.78 -6.40 36.37
C THR A 578 -1.94 -5.56 36.91
N ASN A 579 -3.11 -5.62 36.27
CA ASN A 579 -4.30 -4.91 36.74
C ASN A 579 -4.69 -5.35 38.15
N ARG A 580 -4.75 -6.66 38.42
CA ARG A 580 -5.07 -7.20 39.76
C ARG A 580 -4.02 -6.81 40.80
N ALA A 581 -2.73 -6.90 40.46
CA ALA A 581 -1.66 -6.53 41.37
C ALA A 581 -1.63 -5.03 41.67
N SER A 582 -2.16 -4.19 40.78
CA SER A 582 -2.25 -2.75 40.98
C SER A 582 -3.38 -2.32 41.93
N GLU A 583 -4.25 -3.25 42.36
CA GLU A 583 -5.35 -2.97 43.29
C GLU A 583 -4.87 -2.74 44.74
N SER A 584 -3.73 -3.33 45.14
CA SER A 584 -3.14 -3.13 46.48
C SER A 584 -1.62 -2.92 46.44
N HIS A 585 -1.10 -2.17 47.41
CA HIS A 585 0.34 -1.90 47.48
C HIS A 585 1.15 -3.19 47.73
N GLU A 586 0.66 -4.10 48.57
CA GLU A 586 1.38 -5.36 48.82
C GLU A 586 1.45 -6.25 47.57
N SER A 587 0.35 -6.33 46.82
CA SER A 587 0.27 -7.11 45.59
C SER A 587 1.18 -6.53 44.50
N TYR A 588 1.26 -5.20 44.42
CA TYR A 588 2.18 -4.49 43.52
C TYR A 588 3.65 -4.78 43.86
N VAL A 589 4.02 -4.71 45.14
CA VAL A 589 5.40 -4.97 45.59
C VAL A 589 5.78 -6.42 45.30
N PHE A 590 4.88 -7.37 45.58
CA PHE A 590 5.08 -8.78 45.27
C PHE A 590 5.31 -9.00 43.77
N LEU A 591 4.41 -8.50 42.92
CA LEU A 591 4.53 -8.68 41.47
C LEU A 591 5.79 -7.98 40.91
N SER A 592 6.16 -6.81 41.43
CA SER A 592 7.36 -6.09 41.02
C SER A 592 8.63 -6.91 41.28
N LYS A 593 8.72 -7.57 42.45
CA LYS A 593 9.85 -8.44 42.78
C LYS A 593 9.91 -9.68 41.87
N VAL A 594 8.77 -10.34 41.67
CA VAL A 594 8.67 -11.50 40.76
C VAL A 594 9.03 -11.10 39.33
N TYR A 595 8.63 -9.91 38.90
CA TYR A 595 8.95 -9.38 37.58
C TYR A 595 10.45 -9.15 37.39
N GLU A 596 11.13 -8.55 38.38
CA GLU A 596 12.59 -8.36 38.34
C GLU A 596 13.35 -9.69 38.30
N GLU A 597 12.93 -10.68 39.10
CA GLU A 597 13.53 -12.01 39.11
C GLU A 597 13.29 -12.75 37.79
N SER A 598 12.06 -12.68 37.26
CA SER A 598 11.69 -13.31 35.98
C SER A 598 12.46 -12.72 34.81
N ASN A 599 12.63 -11.39 34.75
CA ASN A 599 13.40 -10.74 33.69
C ASN A 599 14.85 -11.24 33.66
N LYS A 600 15.51 -11.35 34.82
CA LYS A 600 16.89 -11.88 34.89
C LYS A 600 16.97 -13.31 34.33
N ILE A 601 16.02 -14.16 34.69
CA ILE A 601 15.97 -15.54 34.21
C ILE A 601 15.76 -15.58 32.69
N ILE A 602 14.88 -14.73 32.15
CA ILE A 602 14.62 -14.64 30.71
C ILE A 602 15.85 -14.15 29.96
N ASP A 603 16.53 -13.11 30.47
CA ASP A 603 17.76 -12.58 29.88
C ASP A 603 18.85 -13.66 29.83
N ASP A 604 19.01 -14.45 30.89
CA ASP A 604 19.93 -15.59 30.94
C ASP A 604 19.55 -16.69 29.93
N MET A 605 18.26 -16.96 29.72
CA MET A 605 17.79 -17.93 28.72
C MET A 605 18.06 -17.45 27.30
N LEU A 606 17.80 -16.18 27.01
CA LEU A 606 18.05 -15.58 25.70
C LEU A 606 19.54 -15.49 25.39
N ALA A 607 20.39 -15.15 26.38
CA ALA A 607 21.83 -15.11 26.23
C ALA A 607 22.41 -16.49 25.85
N LYS A 608 21.87 -17.59 26.37
CA LYS A 608 22.28 -18.97 26.02
C LYS A 608 21.95 -19.35 24.56
N ILE A 609 20.89 -18.79 23.99
CA ILE A 609 20.50 -19.05 22.59
C ILE A 609 21.48 -18.37 21.63
N TYR A 610 21.89 -17.12 21.93
CA TYR A 610 22.86 -16.37 21.10
C TYR A 610 24.24 -17.04 21.02
N VAL A 611 24.70 -17.71 22.08
CA VAL A 611 25.98 -18.43 22.09
C VAL A 611 25.93 -19.73 21.25
N ASN A 612 24.77 -20.39 21.17
CA ASN A 612 24.59 -21.60 20.37
C ASN A 612 24.42 -21.32 18.87
N GLU A 613 23.89 -20.15 18.48
CA GLU A 613 23.80 -19.74 17.07
C GLU A 613 25.16 -19.39 16.45
N GLU A 614 26.10 -18.82 17.21
CA GLU A 614 27.48 -18.60 16.75
C GLU A 614 28.25 -19.91 16.52
N SER A 615 28.01 -20.93 17.35
CA SER A 615 28.61 -22.26 17.18
C SER A 615 27.98 -23.07 16.02
N SER A 616 26.69 -22.87 15.76
CA SER A 616 25.96 -23.54 14.67
C SER A 616 26.25 -22.95 13.28
N ARG A 617 26.61 -21.66 13.20
CA ARG A 617 27.05 -21.02 11.94
C ARG A 617 28.38 -21.55 11.41
N MET A 618 29.21 -22.18 12.26
CA MET A 618 30.45 -22.82 11.82
C MET A 618 30.29 -24.24 11.25
N ILE A 619 29.11 -24.87 11.39
CA ILE A 619 28.91 -26.30 11.03
C ILE A 619 28.01 -26.49 9.78
N HIS A 620 27.39 -25.43 9.25
CA HIS A 620 26.54 -25.52 8.05
C HIS A 620 27.20 -24.90 6.80
N VAL A 621 28.42 -25.34 6.46
CA VAL A 621 29.02 -25.13 5.12
C VAL A 621 29.63 -26.45 4.64
N SER A 622 28.83 -27.50 4.46
CA SER A 622 29.18 -28.64 3.59
C SER A 622 27.95 -29.50 3.27
N ILE A 623 26.98 -28.99 2.51
CA ILE A 623 26.07 -29.88 1.78
C ILE A 623 25.94 -29.37 0.34
N SER A 624 26.62 -30.08 -0.54
CA SER A 624 26.57 -29.99 -1.99
C SER A 624 25.15 -30.22 -2.52
N ILE A 625 24.58 -29.21 -3.19
CA ILE A 625 23.45 -29.37 -4.10
C ILE A 625 23.85 -28.72 -5.42
N ALA A 626 23.59 -29.47 -6.49
CA ALA A 626 23.98 -29.20 -7.86
C ALA A 626 23.55 -27.82 -8.37
N ASN A 627 24.43 -27.26 -9.20
CA ASN A 627 24.28 -26.03 -9.97
C ASN A 627 22.93 -25.96 -10.67
N ASP A 628 22.13 -24.97 -10.30
CA ASP A 628 21.44 -24.08 -11.23
C ASP A 628 21.50 -22.68 -10.61
N GLU A 629 21.98 -21.72 -11.40
CA GLU A 629 22.36 -20.36 -11.00
C GLU A 629 21.16 -19.58 -10.44
N ILE A 630 21.09 -19.43 -9.11
CA ILE A 630 20.36 -18.33 -8.48
C ILE A 630 21.36 -17.19 -8.34
N ASP A 631 21.31 -16.26 -9.29
CA ASP A 631 22.08 -15.02 -9.24
C ASP A 631 21.71 -14.27 -7.95
N ASN A 632 22.69 -14.07 -7.05
CA ASN A 632 22.47 -13.37 -5.78
C ASN A 632 22.28 -11.87 -6.04
N ASN A 633 21.04 -11.46 -6.35
CA ASN A 633 20.68 -10.06 -6.60
C ASN A 633 21.10 -9.09 -5.47
N LEU A 634 21.32 -9.60 -4.24
CA LEU A 634 21.79 -8.81 -3.09
C LEU A 634 23.26 -8.37 -3.24
N ASP A 635 24.11 -9.16 -3.91
CA ASP A 635 25.52 -8.82 -4.17
C ASP A 635 25.63 -7.69 -5.21
N THR A 636 24.75 -7.69 -6.22
CA THR A 636 24.58 -6.57 -7.18
C THR A 636 24.19 -5.27 -6.51
N LEU A 637 23.31 -5.30 -5.49
CA LEU A 637 22.92 -4.09 -4.75
C LEU A 637 24.07 -3.57 -3.85
N GLY A 638 24.90 -4.48 -3.33
CA GLY A 638 26.10 -4.13 -2.56
C GLY A 638 27.17 -3.39 -3.37
N CYS A 639 27.14 -3.51 -4.70
CA CYS A 639 28.04 -2.82 -5.63
C CYS A 639 27.50 -1.46 -6.13
N ALA A 640 26.23 -1.13 -5.84
CA ALA A 640 25.60 0.07 -6.39
C ALA A 640 26.18 1.36 -5.77
N LYS A 641 26.62 2.28 -6.62
CA LYS A 641 27.18 3.59 -6.22
C LYS A 641 26.13 4.60 -5.77
N GLY A 642 24.85 4.33 -6.02
CA GLY A 642 23.74 5.21 -5.66
C GLY A 642 22.46 4.89 -6.43
N ILE A 643 21.39 5.62 -6.12
CA ILE A 643 20.19 5.67 -6.95
C ILE A 643 20.34 6.83 -7.93
N LYS A 644 20.14 6.58 -9.23
CA LYS A 644 20.26 7.61 -10.26
C LYS A 644 19.26 8.74 -10.01
N LYS A 645 19.74 9.98 -9.96
CA LYS A 645 18.88 11.16 -9.75
C LYS A 645 18.45 11.76 -11.07
N ARG A 646 17.29 12.41 -11.07
CA ARG A 646 16.76 13.16 -12.21
C ARG A 646 17.06 14.63 -12.02
N ASP A 647 17.73 15.26 -12.98
CA ASP A 647 17.89 16.71 -13.00
C ASP A 647 16.57 17.37 -13.38
N CYS A 648 15.82 17.84 -12.38
CA CYS A 648 14.60 18.60 -12.63
C CYS A 648 14.92 20.09 -12.81
N SER A 649 14.87 20.57 -14.06
CA SER A 649 14.58 21.98 -14.31
C SER A 649 13.23 22.33 -13.66
N HIS A 650 13.16 23.46 -12.95
CA HIS A 650 11.97 23.94 -12.25
C HIS A 650 10.82 24.28 -13.22
N GLN A 651 10.15 23.28 -13.79
CA GLN A 651 8.83 23.47 -14.39
C GLN A 651 7.76 22.92 -13.47
N ASN A 652 7.13 23.84 -12.73
CA ASN A 652 5.91 23.66 -11.95
C ASN A 652 4.72 23.24 -12.84
N LYS A 653 4.75 22.04 -13.45
CA LYS A 653 3.54 21.45 -14.04
C LYS A 653 2.82 20.63 -12.96
N LYS A 654 2.12 21.33 -12.07
CA LYS A 654 1.05 20.70 -11.27
C LYS A 654 0.10 20.01 -12.26
N ARG A 655 -0.18 18.72 -12.05
CA ARG A 655 -1.24 17.99 -12.77
C ARG A 655 -2.49 18.88 -12.87
N PRO A 656 -3.01 19.14 -14.09
CA PRO A 656 -4.29 19.81 -14.26
C PRO A 656 -5.35 19.01 -13.49
N LYS A 657 -6.01 19.66 -12.53
CA LYS A 657 -7.09 19.04 -11.77
C LYS A 657 -8.29 18.82 -12.69
N SER A 658 -8.83 17.61 -12.68
CA SER A 658 -10.04 17.28 -13.46
C SER A 658 -11.22 18.12 -12.97
N TRP A 659 -12.23 18.27 -13.82
CA TRP A 659 -13.44 19.02 -13.45
C TRP A 659 -14.19 18.36 -12.28
N VAL A 660 -14.12 17.03 -12.15
CA VAL A 660 -14.64 16.26 -11.01
C VAL A 660 -13.90 16.62 -9.71
N GLU A 661 -12.56 16.71 -9.74
CA GLU A 661 -11.75 17.17 -8.59
C GLU A 661 -12.05 18.63 -8.22
N LYS A 662 -12.43 19.47 -9.18
CA LYS A 662 -12.86 20.86 -8.97
C LYS A 662 -14.31 20.93 -8.41
N LEU A 663 -15.20 20.04 -8.83
CA LEU A 663 -16.59 19.95 -8.36
C LEU A 663 -16.70 19.42 -6.93
N ALA A 664 -15.94 18.37 -6.57
CA ALA A 664 -15.93 17.82 -5.21
C ALA A 664 -15.54 18.89 -4.18
N ARG A 665 -14.61 19.79 -4.55
CA ARG A 665 -14.25 20.95 -3.73
C ARG A 665 -15.33 22.03 -3.69
N LYS A 666 -16.07 22.28 -4.78
CA LYS A 666 -17.21 23.21 -4.77
C LYS A 666 -18.34 22.68 -3.89
N ARG A 667 -18.69 21.39 -3.95
CA ARG A 667 -19.67 20.74 -3.06
C ARG A 667 -19.25 20.81 -1.59
N ASN A 668 -17.97 20.54 -1.27
CA ASN A 668 -17.46 20.65 0.10
C ASN A 668 -17.46 22.10 0.62
N ARG A 669 -17.11 23.09 -0.22
CA ARG A 669 -17.20 24.52 0.15
C ARG A 669 -18.64 24.98 0.35
N TYR A 670 -19.60 24.49 -0.45
CA TYR A 670 -21.02 24.79 -0.28
C TYR A 670 -21.61 24.15 0.99
N SER A 671 -21.19 22.92 1.33
CA SER A 671 -21.58 22.23 2.56
C SER A 671 -21.03 22.93 3.81
N GLN A 672 -19.78 23.40 3.78
CA GLN A 672 -19.19 24.19 4.87
C GLN A 672 -19.81 25.59 5.02
N LYS A 673 -20.16 26.27 3.91
CA LYS A 673 -20.90 27.54 3.97
C LYS A 673 -22.34 27.36 4.48
N LYS A 674 -23.04 26.26 4.15
CA LYS A 674 -24.37 25.94 4.72
C LYS A 674 -24.31 25.58 6.21
N LYS A 675 -23.24 24.90 6.68
CA LYS A 675 -23.04 24.63 8.13
C LYS A 675 -22.74 25.91 8.93
N ASN A 676 -22.01 26.87 8.36
CA ASN A 676 -21.72 28.14 9.04
C ASN A 676 -22.91 29.13 9.02
N ARG A 677 -23.84 29.00 8.06
CA ARG A 677 -25.09 29.80 8.04
C ARG A 677 -26.20 29.27 8.94
N LYS A 678 -26.05 28.09 9.55
CA LYS A 678 -26.98 27.53 10.55
C LYS A 678 -26.49 27.69 12.00
N LYS A 679 -25.43 28.48 12.22
CA LYS A 679 -24.82 28.75 13.54
C LYS A 679 -24.70 30.25 13.86
N ILE A 680 -25.53 31.08 13.24
CA ILE A 680 -25.80 32.45 13.68
C ILE A 680 -27.29 32.53 13.95
#